data_AF-A0A7U6Y9K6-F1
#
_entry.id   AF-A0A7U6Y9K6-F1
#
_cell.length_a   1.000
_cell.length_b   1.000
_cell.length_c   1.000
_cell.angle_alpha   90.00
_cell.angle_beta   90.00
_cell.angle_gamma   90.00
#
_symmetry.space_group_name_H-M   'P 1'
#
loop_
_entity.id
_entity.type
_entity.pdbx_description
1 polymer ?
#
loop_
_entity_poly.entity_id
_entity_poly.type
_entity_poly.pdbx_seq_one_letter_code
_entity_poly.pdbx_strand_id
1 'polypeptide(L)'
;MAKEPEKKKEAAAVVRKEPVKGAGTPILLRDRYQVFPATPMFDFDQPSATAFACSDKRDPNSYLLAYVCKPELPPRINVLRSLKGQQINGVMPLLDWGVAEWPLAGRQCMIVIYQRPLGGRVMPSLESEIAPLDEYELVKKIVPQMALALKELSGRGISHRAIRPTNLFWMDDLCEQMVLGDCVTSPPAYDQPVLFEGIEAGMCLPAARGSGGHADDLYALGVSMLMLKLGRDPLKGVEASQMIKSKITKGTYSLVVGEERLPLSMIELLRGLLCDDPSERWTVNDLDLWTNGRRLSPLQPKQEKRAVRGFAFLGEEYNTARELAFVMAENWGKAAEPMLDGQLEVWLRRGIENKEMADQVSAAIKAVKQAPGADQKAAEDLLVTRVLMLLDPMSPIRYKGFSALPLGFGPALAVIMGSKADPKLFAECILRDVPHIWFETRPEYDASNSQIDNLFKDLKAYMQQTAMGYGLERVLYDLNEALPCQSPLVADSFVVDIGELLPALEQTAKKIDPRTMPMDRHIAAFIACRFDFNVERQITALNDKSSQNQLLGMLSLLGTVQWRLGPESLPGLASWMGAHLGPVVGAFHSRARRRDMEKELPRLVRSGNLPELFAYIDNHEEKRRDEDGYMLARAEYAASSQEAGEIESGSERRNQQATRYGHQAAGVISMMLALIVLSILLMIRFF
;
A
#
# COMPACT_ATOMS: atom_id res chain seq x y z
N MET A 1 -55.46 17.17 38.08
CA MET A 1 -54.46 16.12 38.41
C MET A 1 -54.29 15.24 37.19
N ALA A 2 -53.18 15.41 36.47
CA ALA A 2 -52.51 14.38 35.68
C ALA A 2 -51.16 14.99 35.27
N LYS A 3 -50.07 14.52 35.90
CA LYS A 3 -48.69 14.90 35.58
C LYS A 3 -48.23 14.03 34.41
N GLU A 4 -47.83 14.65 33.31
CA GLU A 4 -47.02 14.00 32.27
C GLU A 4 -45.63 13.63 32.83
N PRO A 5 -45.04 12.49 32.44
CA PRO A 5 -43.73 12.10 32.92
C PRO A 5 -42.62 12.77 32.11
N GLU A 6 -41.69 13.40 32.83
CA GLU A 6 -40.43 13.91 32.29
C GLU A 6 -39.62 12.77 31.64
N LYS A 7 -39.40 12.85 30.33
CA LYS A 7 -38.37 12.07 29.65
C LYS A 7 -37.00 12.67 29.99
N LYS A 8 -36.26 12.01 30.89
CA LYS A 8 -34.82 12.21 31.08
C LYS A 8 -34.11 11.97 29.75
N LYS A 9 -33.43 13.00 29.23
CA LYS A 9 -32.43 12.87 28.17
C LYS A 9 -31.22 12.13 28.75
N GLU A 10 -31.01 10.88 28.34
CA GLU A 10 -29.72 10.23 28.49
C GLU A 10 -28.73 10.91 27.53
N ALA A 11 -27.85 11.74 28.10
CA ALA A 11 -26.62 12.11 27.42
C ALA A 11 -25.81 10.81 27.22
N ALA A 12 -25.40 10.53 25.98
CA ALA A 12 -24.52 9.41 25.69
C ALA A 12 -23.22 9.59 26.48
N ALA A 13 -23.08 8.86 27.58
CA ALA A 13 -21.87 8.83 28.37
C ALA A 13 -20.76 8.21 27.53
N VAL A 14 -19.64 8.94 27.39
CA VAL A 14 -18.38 8.37 26.94
C VAL A 14 -18.08 7.18 27.85
N VAL A 15 -18.15 5.97 27.30
CA VAL A 15 -17.88 4.73 28.04
C VAL A 15 -16.43 4.79 28.48
N ARG A 16 -16.20 5.12 29.76
CA ARG A 16 -14.89 4.98 30.41
C ARG A 16 -14.51 3.51 30.37
N LYS A 17 -13.59 3.13 29.49
CA LYS A 17 -13.02 1.78 29.46
C LYS A 17 -12.17 1.61 30.72
N GLU A 18 -12.50 0.62 31.55
CA GLU A 18 -11.70 0.28 32.73
C GLU A 18 -10.29 -0.21 32.32
N PRO A 19 -9.25 0.00 33.15
CA PRO A 19 -7.90 -0.50 32.86
C PRO A 19 -7.89 -2.03 32.77
N VAL A 20 -7.33 -2.56 31.69
CA VAL A 20 -7.28 -4.01 31.41
C VAL A 20 -6.31 -4.71 32.38
N LYS A 21 -6.81 -5.70 33.12
CA LYS A 21 -5.99 -6.56 33.99
C LYS A 21 -5.01 -7.40 33.16
N GLY A 22 -3.71 -7.33 33.48
CA GLY A 22 -2.63 -8.10 32.84
C GLY A 22 -1.52 -7.27 32.20
N ALA A 23 -1.67 -5.94 32.13
CA ALA A 23 -0.79 -5.03 31.38
C ALA A 23 0.28 -4.32 32.26
N GLY A 24 0.69 -4.95 33.37
CA GLY A 24 1.41 -4.30 34.47
C GLY A 24 2.89 -3.97 34.23
N THR A 25 3.53 -4.58 33.23
CA THR A 25 4.95 -4.35 32.94
C THR A 25 5.11 -3.19 31.94
N PRO A 26 5.92 -2.17 32.25
CA PRO A 26 6.21 -1.10 31.30
C PRO A 26 6.91 -1.64 30.05
N ILE A 27 6.49 -1.19 28.87
CA ILE A 27 7.12 -1.51 27.60
C ILE A 27 8.26 -0.52 27.36
N LEU A 28 9.48 -1.05 27.18
CA LEU A 28 10.67 -0.24 26.91
C LEU A 28 10.80 -0.01 25.40
N LEU A 29 10.72 1.25 25.00
CA LEU A 29 10.91 1.68 23.62
C LEU A 29 12.28 2.37 23.48
N ARG A 30 13.08 1.93 22.49
CA ARG A 30 14.40 2.49 22.15
C ARG A 30 15.34 2.61 23.38
N ASP A 31 15.27 1.64 24.29
CA ASP A 31 16.05 1.60 25.55
C ASP A 31 15.91 2.82 26.48
N ARG A 32 14.95 3.71 26.22
CA ARG A 32 14.82 5.01 26.87
C ARG A 32 13.43 5.27 27.44
N TYR A 33 12.39 5.07 26.65
CA TYR A 33 11.03 5.46 27.03
C TYR A 33 10.29 4.26 27.58
N GLN A 34 9.68 4.41 28.76
CA GLN A 34 8.83 3.38 29.37
C GLN A 34 7.38 3.78 29.15
N VAL A 35 6.66 3.00 28.36
CA VAL A 35 5.22 3.17 28.12
C VAL A 35 4.47 2.24 29.06
N PHE A 36 3.39 2.73 29.68
CA PHE A 36 2.65 1.99 30.71
C PHE A 36 1.28 1.51 30.18
N PRO A 37 1.16 0.24 29.72
CA PRO A 37 -0.10 -0.27 29.14
C PRO A 37 -1.28 -0.26 30.12
N ALA A 38 -1.02 -0.30 31.43
CA ALA A 38 -2.04 -0.24 32.48
C ALA A 38 -2.58 1.17 32.76
N THR A 39 -1.98 2.22 32.18
CA THR A 39 -2.31 3.62 32.44
C THR A 39 -2.72 4.33 31.15
N PRO A 40 -3.88 4.00 30.56
CA PRO A 40 -4.41 4.71 29.40
C PRO A 40 -4.79 6.15 29.76
N MET A 41 -4.67 7.04 28.78
CA MET A 41 -4.89 8.48 28.90
C MET A 41 -6.01 8.94 27.96
N PHE A 42 -7.25 8.49 28.24
CA PHE A 42 -8.39 8.64 27.33
C PHE A 42 -8.69 10.06 26.86
N ASP A 43 -8.40 11.08 27.68
CA ASP A 43 -8.60 12.49 27.29
C ASP A 43 -7.73 12.91 26.10
N PHE A 44 -6.64 12.17 25.84
CA PHE A 44 -5.71 12.37 24.73
C PHE A 44 -5.92 11.41 23.57
N ASP A 45 -6.85 10.43 23.65
CA ASP A 45 -7.09 9.47 22.57
C ASP A 45 -7.35 10.17 21.22
N GLN A 46 -6.86 9.55 20.15
CA GLN A 46 -7.20 9.90 18.77
C GLN A 46 -8.16 8.83 18.22
N PRO A 47 -8.96 9.12 17.18
CA PRO A 47 -9.88 8.12 16.65
C PRO A 47 -9.17 6.83 16.20
N SER A 48 -7.93 6.96 15.70
CA SER A 48 -7.11 5.85 15.21
C SER A 48 -5.86 5.51 16.03
N ALA A 49 -5.69 6.09 17.22
CA ALA A 49 -4.59 5.77 18.13
C ALA A 49 -4.97 5.96 19.61
N THR A 50 -4.52 5.06 20.47
CA THR A 50 -4.82 5.12 21.91
C THR A 50 -3.64 5.71 22.68
N ALA A 51 -3.94 6.62 23.59
CA ALA A 51 -2.99 7.35 24.41
C ALA A 51 -2.67 6.60 25.71
N PHE A 52 -1.38 6.58 26.09
CA PHE A 52 -0.87 5.97 27.31
C PHE A 52 0.14 6.87 28.01
N ALA A 53 0.25 6.72 29.32
CA ALA A 53 1.31 7.35 30.09
C ALA A 53 2.68 6.83 29.64
N CYS A 54 3.66 7.73 29.64
CA CYS A 54 5.04 7.45 29.26
C CYS A 54 6.00 8.17 30.21
N SER A 55 7.16 7.58 30.49
CA SER A 55 8.26 8.22 31.23
C SER A 55 9.59 8.09 30.49
N ASP A 56 10.40 9.13 30.52
CA ASP A 56 11.77 9.09 30.02
C ASP A 56 12.72 8.62 31.13
N LYS A 57 13.51 7.57 30.89
CA LYS A 57 14.54 7.12 31.84
C LYS A 57 15.66 8.16 32.06
N ARG A 58 15.88 9.07 31.11
CA ARG A 58 16.89 10.14 31.22
C ARG A 58 16.38 11.37 31.97
N ASP A 59 15.08 11.65 31.87
CA ASP A 59 14.42 12.74 32.58
C ASP A 59 13.05 12.27 33.12
N PRO A 60 13.03 11.66 34.31
CA PRO A 60 11.80 11.13 34.90
C PRO A 60 10.75 12.19 35.23
N ASN A 61 11.13 13.47 35.27
CA ASN A 61 10.20 14.57 35.54
C ASN A 61 9.50 15.08 34.28
N SER A 62 9.90 14.61 33.10
CA SER A 62 9.26 14.97 31.85
C SER A 62 7.84 14.40 31.76
N TYR A 63 6.88 15.26 31.39
CA TYR A 63 5.51 14.83 31.14
C TYR A 63 5.39 14.36 29.70
N LEU A 64 5.28 13.04 29.51
CA LEU A 64 5.22 12.43 28.18
C LEU A 64 3.89 11.72 27.93
N LEU A 65 3.58 11.59 26.65
CA LEU A 65 2.41 10.91 26.12
C LEU A 65 2.88 9.93 25.05
N ALA A 66 2.38 8.69 25.08
CA ALA A 66 2.61 7.71 24.03
C ALA A 66 1.32 7.38 23.30
N TYR A 67 1.33 7.46 21.97
CA TYR A 67 0.28 6.91 21.12
C TYR A 67 0.67 5.54 20.61
N VAL A 68 -0.20 4.57 20.80
CA VAL A 68 -0.11 3.25 20.17
C VAL A 68 -1.05 3.25 18.97
N CYS A 69 -0.47 3.14 17.77
CA CYS A 69 -1.24 3.19 16.52
C CYS A 69 -2.04 1.90 16.31
N LYS A 70 -3.21 2.01 15.66
CA LYS A 70 -3.94 0.84 15.17
C LYS A 70 -3.11 0.11 14.10
N PRO A 71 -2.88 -1.21 14.22
CA PRO A 71 -2.05 -1.95 13.27
C PRO A 71 -2.59 -2.02 11.84
N GLU A 72 -3.90 -1.82 11.64
CA GLU A 72 -4.56 -1.88 10.33
C GLU A 72 -4.40 -0.59 9.51
N LEU A 73 -3.89 0.48 10.14
CA LEU A 73 -3.74 1.79 9.52
C LEU A 73 -2.25 2.14 9.39
N PRO A 74 -1.78 2.53 8.20
CA PRO A 74 -0.38 2.89 8.04
C PRO A 74 -0.10 4.26 8.67
N PRO A 75 0.87 4.37 9.58
CA PRO A 75 1.34 5.66 10.08
C PRO A 75 2.16 6.40 9.03
N ARG A 76 2.30 7.73 9.16
CA ARG A 76 3.09 8.56 8.24
C ARG A 76 4.56 8.54 8.60
N ILE A 77 5.23 7.40 8.39
CA ILE A 77 6.65 7.19 8.74
C ILE A 77 7.59 8.28 8.18
N ASN A 78 7.38 8.73 6.94
CA ASN A 78 8.20 9.81 6.36
C ASN A 78 8.06 11.13 7.13
N VAL A 79 6.86 11.42 7.64
CA VAL A 79 6.63 12.58 8.52
C VAL A 79 7.20 12.33 9.92
N LEU A 80 7.07 11.12 10.46
CA LEU A 80 7.72 10.72 11.72
C LEU A 80 9.25 10.93 11.68
N ARG A 81 9.90 10.54 10.58
CA ARG A 81 11.34 10.76 10.35
C ARG A 81 11.69 12.25 10.33
N SER A 82 10.86 13.09 9.70
CA SER A 82 11.10 14.53 9.58
C SER A 82 10.84 15.32 10.88
N LEU A 83 9.81 14.93 11.65
CA LEU A 83 9.42 15.63 12.88
C LEU A 83 10.20 15.18 14.13
N LYS A 84 10.77 13.98 14.13
CA LYS A 84 11.46 13.41 15.30
C LYS A 84 12.54 14.35 15.85
N GLY A 85 12.37 14.71 17.12
CA GLY A 85 13.31 15.54 17.88
C GLY A 85 13.32 17.01 17.49
N GLN A 86 12.48 17.44 16.54
CA GLN A 86 12.37 18.83 16.12
C GLN A 86 11.45 19.60 17.08
N GLN A 87 11.84 20.84 17.41
CA GLN A 87 11.00 21.79 18.13
C GLN A 87 10.41 22.75 17.10
N ILE A 88 9.13 22.57 16.78
CA ILE A 88 8.40 23.38 15.80
C ILE A 88 7.38 24.20 16.56
N ASN A 89 7.41 25.52 16.41
CA ASN A 89 6.49 26.40 17.12
C ASN A 89 5.04 26.12 16.70
N GLY A 90 4.14 26.03 17.68
CA GLY A 90 2.72 25.76 17.42
C GLY A 90 2.41 24.32 16.99
N VAL A 91 3.36 23.38 17.11
CA VAL A 91 3.15 21.94 16.86
C VAL A 91 3.58 21.14 18.09
N MET A 92 2.78 20.15 18.48
CA MET A 92 3.08 19.28 19.61
C MET A 92 4.41 18.55 19.39
N PRO A 93 5.42 18.68 20.28
CA PRO A 93 6.76 18.15 20.04
C PRO A 93 6.80 16.61 19.99
N LEU A 94 7.23 16.07 18.85
CA LEU A 94 7.45 14.63 18.65
C LEU A 94 8.86 14.27 19.09
N LEU A 95 8.98 13.47 20.14
CA LEU A 95 10.27 13.15 20.77
C LEU A 95 10.93 11.92 20.14
N ASP A 96 10.17 10.83 19.97
CA ASP A 96 10.68 9.60 19.38
C ASP A 96 9.52 8.72 18.87
N TRP A 97 9.87 7.68 18.14
CA TRP A 97 8.95 6.63 17.71
C TRP A 97 9.68 5.32 17.48
N GLY A 98 8.94 4.23 17.50
CA GLY A 98 9.48 2.92 17.18
C GLY A 98 8.43 1.84 17.29
N VAL A 99 8.89 0.62 17.04
CA VAL A 99 8.06 -0.57 17.10
C VAL A 99 8.38 -1.32 18.39
N ALA A 100 7.35 -1.78 19.08
CA ALA A 100 7.50 -2.70 20.20
C ALA A 100 6.34 -3.70 20.24
N GLU A 101 6.57 -4.87 20.83
CA GLU A 101 5.51 -5.82 21.13
C GLU A 101 4.52 -5.19 22.10
N TRP A 102 3.25 -5.10 21.70
CA TRP A 102 2.21 -4.49 22.50
C TRP A 102 1.28 -5.55 23.09
N PRO A 103 1.28 -5.78 24.42
CA PRO A 103 0.56 -6.89 25.03
C PRO A 103 -0.95 -6.89 24.74
N LEU A 104 -1.57 -5.71 24.66
CA LEU A 104 -3.01 -5.59 24.41
C LEU A 104 -3.39 -5.93 22.96
N ALA A 105 -2.45 -5.86 22.02
CA ALA A 105 -2.66 -6.21 20.61
C ALA A 105 -2.11 -7.61 20.27
N GLY A 106 -1.25 -8.19 21.12
CA GLY A 106 -0.64 -9.50 20.88
C GLY A 106 0.33 -9.53 19.68
N ARG A 107 0.82 -8.37 19.24
CA ARG A 107 1.71 -8.19 18.09
C ARG A 107 2.55 -6.93 18.26
N GLN A 108 3.52 -6.72 17.37
CA GLN A 108 4.23 -5.45 17.32
C GLN A 108 3.34 -4.32 16.80
N CYS A 109 3.43 -3.17 17.45
CA CYS A 109 2.73 -1.94 17.10
C CYS A 109 3.70 -0.77 16.98
N MET A 110 3.37 0.18 16.12
CA MET A 110 4.01 1.49 16.11
C MET A 110 3.60 2.28 17.36
N ILE A 111 4.60 2.81 18.04
CA ILE A 111 4.45 3.68 19.21
C ILE A 111 5.11 5.01 18.92
N VAL A 112 4.38 6.10 19.11
CA VAL A 112 4.84 7.49 18.90
C VAL A 112 4.85 8.22 20.23
N ILE A 113 5.96 8.86 20.57
CA ILE A 113 6.18 9.56 21.84
C ILE A 113 6.15 11.07 21.61
N TYR A 114 5.27 11.74 22.33
CA TYR A 114 5.13 13.19 22.35
C TYR A 114 5.43 13.77 23.73
N GLN A 115 5.82 15.05 23.76
CA GLN A 115 5.68 15.84 24.97
C GLN A 115 4.17 16.01 25.27
N ARG A 116 3.78 15.77 26.52
CA ARG A 116 2.38 15.84 26.94
C ARG A 116 1.94 17.31 27.09
N PRO A 117 0.85 17.74 26.41
CA PRO A 117 0.26 19.04 26.68
C PRO A 117 -0.38 19.08 28.07
N LEU A 118 -0.08 20.13 28.84
CA LEU A 118 -0.49 20.25 30.25
C LEU A 118 -1.90 20.83 30.42
N GLY A 119 -2.26 21.82 29.61
CA GLY A 119 -3.60 22.42 29.59
C GLY A 119 -4.66 21.57 28.87
N GLY A 120 -4.30 20.39 28.37
CA GLY A 120 -5.22 19.43 27.76
C GLY A 120 -5.71 19.82 26.35
N ARG A 121 -6.78 19.15 25.90
CA ARG A 121 -7.38 19.34 24.57
C ARG A 121 -8.27 20.58 24.55
N VAL A 122 -8.18 21.38 23.48
CA VAL A 122 -8.96 22.62 23.34
C VAL A 122 -10.47 22.36 23.31
N MET A 123 -10.90 21.33 22.58
CA MET A 123 -12.30 20.89 22.55
C MET A 123 -12.38 19.38 22.80
N PRO A 124 -13.08 18.90 23.85
CA PRO A 124 -13.11 17.47 24.20
C PRO A 124 -13.66 16.55 23.11
N SER A 125 -14.71 16.99 22.42
CA SER A 125 -15.32 16.27 21.30
C SER A 125 -16.03 17.26 20.37
N LEU A 126 -16.32 16.87 19.13
CA LEU A 126 -17.07 17.72 18.19
C LEU A 126 -18.54 17.92 18.63
N GLU A 127 -19.04 17.05 19.51
CA GLU A 127 -20.38 17.15 20.07
C GLU A 127 -20.45 18.08 21.29
N SER A 128 -19.30 18.45 21.84
CA SER A 128 -19.18 19.31 23.02
C SER A 128 -19.37 20.78 22.66
N GLU A 129 -19.91 21.53 23.60
CA GLU A 129 -19.90 22.99 23.56
C GLU A 129 -18.83 23.49 24.53
N ILE A 130 -18.12 24.54 24.14
CA ILE A 130 -17.13 25.24 24.96
C ILE A 130 -17.50 26.73 25.06
N ALA A 131 -16.85 27.44 25.98
CA ALA A 131 -16.94 28.89 25.99
C ALA A 131 -16.41 29.45 24.66
N PRO A 132 -17.18 30.28 23.94
CA PRO A 132 -16.71 30.90 22.71
C PRO A 132 -15.49 31.79 22.98
N LEU A 133 -14.45 31.65 22.16
CA LEU A 133 -13.28 32.52 22.28
C LEU A 133 -13.57 33.92 21.74
N ASP A 134 -13.03 34.94 22.41
CA ASP A 134 -13.20 36.31 21.96
C ASP A 134 -12.36 36.60 20.70
N GLU A 135 -12.66 37.72 20.03
CA GLU A 135 -11.94 38.09 18.80
C GLU A 135 -10.45 38.37 19.05
N TYR A 136 -10.13 39.00 20.18
CA TYR A 136 -8.75 39.38 20.48
C TYR A 136 -7.90 38.12 20.71
N GLU A 137 -8.39 37.16 21.48
CA GLU A 137 -7.71 35.89 21.70
C GLU A 137 -7.48 35.13 20.39
N LEU A 138 -8.52 35.00 19.55
CA LEU A 138 -8.38 34.30 18.28
C LEU A 138 -7.42 35.03 17.33
N VAL A 139 -7.68 36.31 17.03
CA VAL A 139 -6.97 37.04 15.97
C VAL A 139 -5.57 37.47 16.40
N LYS A 140 -5.35 37.83 17.67
CA LYS A 140 -4.07 38.38 18.14
C LYS A 140 -3.19 37.36 18.85
N LYS A 141 -3.73 36.27 19.40
CA LYS A 141 -2.93 35.24 20.08
C LYS A 141 -2.86 33.94 19.30
N ILE A 142 -4.00 33.38 18.88
CA ILE A 142 -4.06 32.01 18.35
C ILE A 142 -3.69 31.94 16.86
N VAL A 143 -4.32 32.75 16.01
CA VAL A 143 -4.08 32.71 14.55
C VAL A 143 -2.60 32.96 14.20
N PRO A 144 -1.87 33.89 14.84
CA PRO A 144 -0.43 34.05 14.61
C PRO A 144 0.39 32.79 14.95
N GLN A 145 0.07 32.09 16.04
CA GLN A 145 0.73 30.83 16.40
C GLN A 145 0.48 29.74 15.34
N MET A 146 -0.77 29.64 14.86
CA MET A 146 -1.15 28.68 13.81
C MET A 146 -0.52 29.03 12.47
N ALA A 147 -0.44 30.31 12.11
CA ALA A 147 0.23 30.76 10.90
C ALA A 147 1.72 30.38 10.91
N LEU A 148 2.41 30.57 12.04
CA LEU A 148 3.80 30.16 12.22
C LEU A 148 3.96 28.64 12.09
N ALA A 149 3.10 27.85 12.75
CA ALA A 149 3.12 26.39 12.66
C ALA A 149 2.96 25.91 11.20
N LEU A 150 1.98 26.44 10.48
CA LEU A 150 1.73 26.08 9.08
C LEU A 150 2.88 26.51 8.17
N LYS A 151 3.51 27.66 8.42
CA LYS A 151 4.68 28.13 7.67
C LYS A 151 5.86 27.19 7.85
N GLU A 152 6.10 26.77 9.09
CA GLU A 152 7.14 25.81 9.43
C GLU A 152 6.91 24.42 8.82
N LEU A 153 5.69 23.89 8.89
CA LEU A 153 5.35 22.60 8.29
C LEU A 153 5.42 22.66 6.75
N SER A 154 4.84 23.70 6.15
CA SER A 154 4.86 23.90 4.69
C SER A 154 6.29 24.06 4.17
N GLY A 155 7.17 24.75 4.89
CA GLY A 155 8.58 24.89 4.53
C GLY A 155 9.36 23.57 4.54
N ARG A 156 8.83 22.55 5.22
CA ARG A 156 9.38 21.17 5.26
C ARG A 156 8.67 20.22 4.29
N GLY A 157 7.73 20.72 3.48
CA GLY A 157 6.91 19.90 2.58
C GLY A 157 5.90 19.00 3.32
N ILE A 158 5.52 19.36 4.55
CA ILE A 158 4.59 18.59 5.38
C ILE A 158 3.24 19.29 5.42
N SER A 159 2.18 18.58 5.05
CA SER A 159 0.80 18.93 5.35
C SER A 159 0.36 18.24 6.65
N HIS A 160 -0.36 18.94 7.51
CA HIS A 160 -0.85 18.39 8.78
C HIS A 160 -2.02 17.42 8.55
N ARG A 161 -3.03 17.81 7.76
CA ARG A 161 -4.20 16.98 7.36
C ARG A 161 -4.97 16.37 8.54
N ALA A 162 -5.00 17.09 9.66
CA ALA A 162 -5.70 16.69 10.89
C ALA A 162 -6.01 17.89 11.80
N ILE A 163 -6.18 19.09 11.21
CA ILE A 163 -6.43 20.32 11.95
C ILE A 163 -7.92 20.43 12.24
N ARG A 164 -8.27 20.28 13.51
CA ARG A 164 -9.64 20.37 14.02
C ARG A 164 -9.58 20.74 15.50
N PRO A 165 -10.60 21.37 16.10
CA PRO A 165 -10.59 21.75 17.52
C PRO A 165 -10.32 20.58 18.46
N THR A 166 -10.77 19.38 18.09
CA THR A 166 -10.49 18.14 18.84
C THR A 166 -9.09 17.61 18.62
N ASN A 167 -8.23 18.24 17.85
CA ASN A 167 -6.82 17.89 17.70
C ASN A 167 -5.92 19.13 17.84
N LEU A 168 -6.39 20.08 18.65
CA LEU A 168 -5.63 21.22 19.16
C LEU A 168 -5.47 21.03 20.67
N PHE A 169 -4.31 21.42 21.19
CA PHE A 169 -3.96 21.25 22.58
C PHE A 169 -3.35 22.53 23.16
N TRP A 170 -3.47 22.69 24.48
CA TRP A 170 -2.77 23.71 25.25
C TRP A 170 -1.50 23.09 25.85
N MET A 171 -0.33 23.59 25.44
CA MET A 171 0.94 23.04 25.94
C MET A 171 1.19 23.37 27.42
N ASP A 172 0.71 24.52 27.87
CA ASP A 172 0.86 25.04 29.22
C ASP A 172 -0.47 25.00 30.02
N ASP A 173 -0.37 24.97 31.35
CA ASP A 173 -1.53 24.96 32.26
C ASP A 173 -2.33 26.28 32.25
N LEU A 174 -1.73 27.39 31.78
CA LEU A 174 -2.40 28.69 31.70
C LEU A 174 -3.22 28.85 30.41
N CYS A 175 -3.16 27.86 29.51
CA CYS A 175 -3.83 27.86 28.21
C CYS A 175 -3.46 29.07 27.32
N GLU A 176 -2.17 29.42 27.25
CA GLU A 176 -1.67 30.52 26.41
C GLU A 176 -1.04 30.04 25.09
N GLN A 177 -0.50 28.82 25.06
CA GLN A 177 0.22 28.22 23.93
C GLN A 177 -0.61 27.12 23.28
N MET A 178 -1.31 27.47 22.22
CA MET A 178 -2.09 26.50 21.43
C MET A 178 -1.17 25.82 20.41
N VAL A 179 -1.25 24.50 20.32
CA VAL A 179 -0.48 23.72 19.35
C VAL A 179 -1.36 22.77 18.54
N LEU A 180 -0.90 22.50 17.32
CA LEU A 180 -1.40 21.41 16.48
C LEU A 180 -1.02 20.06 17.08
N GLY A 181 -1.97 19.14 17.13
CA GLY A 181 -1.84 17.81 17.73
C GLY A 181 -1.17 16.77 16.83
N ASP A 182 -1.57 15.51 17.02
CA ASP A 182 -1.03 14.40 16.24
C ASP A 182 -1.46 14.46 14.77
N CYS A 183 -0.54 14.17 13.86
CA CYS A 183 -0.80 14.12 12.43
C CYS A 183 -0.17 12.90 11.75
N VAL A 184 0.36 11.94 12.51
CA VAL A 184 1.22 10.86 12.00
C VAL A 184 0.73 9.45 12.33
N THR A 185 -0.20 9.29 13.27
CA THR A 185 -0.65 7.95 13.69
C THR A 185 -1.62 7.28 12.71
N SER A 186 -2.16 8.02 11.74
CA SER A 186 -3.06 7.52 10.70
C SER A 186 -2.65 8.07 9.31
N PRO A 187 -3.24 7.56 8.21
CA PRO A 187 -3.11 8.20 6.91
C PRO A 187 -3.56 9.67 6.96
N PRO A 188 -3.03 10.53 6.06
CA PRO A 188 -3.45 11.92 5.96
C PRO A 188 -4.97 12.04 5.82
N ALA A 189 -5.58 12.93 6.62
CA ALA A 189 -7.02 13.21 6.61
C ALA A 189 -7.95 12.03 6.92
N TYR A 190 -7.44 10.85 7.31
CA TYR A 190 -8.26 9.67 7.57
C TYR A 190 -9.27 9.91 8.72
N ASP A 191 -8.78 10.45 9.84
CA ASP A 191 -9.59 10.77 11.01
C ASP A 191 -10.27 12.15 10.92
N GLN A 192 -10.11 12.86 9.79
CA GLN A 192 -10.64 14.21 9.65
C GLN A 192 -12.13 14.17 9.26
N PRO A 193 -13.04 14.84 9.99
CA PRO A 193 -14.44 14.92 9.56
C PRO A 193 -14.59 15.73 8.27
N VAL A 194 -15.62 15.43 7.47
CA VAL A 194 -15.91 16.11 6.18
C VAL A 194 -16.10 17.62 6.34
N LEU A 195 -16.52 18.09 7.52
CA LEU A 195 -16.63 19.51 7.82
C LEU A 195 -15.30 20.26 7.59
N PHE A 196 -14.18 19.64 7.96
CA PHE A 196 -12.82 20.20 7.88
C PHE A 196 -12.11 19.91 6.55
N GLU A 197 -12.79 19.28 5.59
CA GLU A 197 -12.26 19.00 4.25
C GLU A 197 -12.93 19.89 3.19
N GLY A 198 -12.15 20.29 2.19
CA GLY A 198 -12.69 20.90 0.97
C GLY A 198 -13.65 19.96 0.23
N ILE A 199 -14.34 20.47 -0.79
CA ILE A 199 -15.39 19.73 -1.50
C ILE A 199 -14.83 18.41 -2.08
N GLU A 200 -13.68 18.48 -2.77
CA GLU A 200 -13.07 17.38 -3.49
C GLU A 200 -12.58 16.26 -2.54
N ALA A 201 -11.90 16.63 -1.46
CA ALA A 201 -11.47 15.68 -0.44
C ALA A 201 -12.65 15.13 0.38
N GLY A 202 -13.68 15.96 0.62
CA GLY A 202 -14.93 15.55 1.27
C GLY A 202 -15.68 14.46 0.50
N MET A 203 -15.62 14.50 -0.85
CA MET A 203 -16.21 13.48 -1.73
C MET A 203 -15.45 12.15 -1.74
N CYS A 204 -14.23 12.09 -1.23
CA CYS A 204 -13.41 10.88 -1.23
C CYS A 204 -13.72 9.97 -0.04
N LEU A 205 -13.40 8.68 -0.18
CA LEU A 205 -13.27 7.79 0.98
C LEU A 205 -12.22 8.39 1.95
N PRO A 206 -12.35 8.24 3.28
CA PRO A 206 -11.43 8.86 4.24
C PRO A 206 -9.94 8.57 3.98
N ALA A 207 -9.61 7.32 3.65
CA ALA A 207 -8.24 6.91 3.32
C ALA A 207 -7.78 7.36 1.92
N ALA A 208 -8.69 7.85 1.08
CA ALA A 208 -8.46 8.17 -0.33
C ALA A 208 -8.36 9.68 -0.62
N ARG A 209 -8.23 10.49 0.43
CA ARG A 209 -8.09 11.96 0.34
C ARG A 209 -6.69 12.43 -0.03
N GLY A 210 -5.72 11.53 -0.05
CA GLY A 210 -4.32 11.83 -0.39
C GLY A 210 -3.59 12.72 0.61
N SER A 211 -2.31 12.94 0.34
CA SER A 211 -1.42 13.73 1.19
C SER A 211 -1.87 15.18 1.37
N GLY A 212 -2.61 15.75 0.41
CA GLY A 212 -3.02 17.15 0.40
C GLY A 212 -1.84 18.12 0.48
N GLY A 213 -2.14 19.39 0.67
CA GLY A 213 -1.15 20.47 0.79
C GLY A 213 -1.56 21.53 1.81
N HIS A 214 -0.84 22.65 1.82
CA HIS A 214 -1.11 23.76 2.75
C HIS A 214 -2.53 24.32 2.60
N ALA A 215 -3.11 24.28 1.40
CA ALA A 215 -4.45 24.79 1.13
C ALA A 215 -5.53 23.99 1.88
N ASP A 216 -5.31 22.68 2.11
CA ASP A 216 -6.20 21.85 2.91
C ASP A 216 -6.10 22.19 4.40
N ASP A 217 -4.87 22.40 4.89
CA ASP A 217 -4.63 22.79 6.28
C ASP A 217 -5.20 24.17 6.60
N LEU A 218 -5.10 25.11 5.67
CA LEU A 218 -5.67 26.46 5.80
C LEU A 218 -7.20 26.43 5.80
N TYR A 219 -7.80 25.58 4.96
CA TYR A 219 -9.25 25.34 4.99
C TYR A 219 -9.69 24.79 6.37
N ALA A 220 -9.02 23.74 6.83
CA ALA A 220 -9.30 23.10 8.11
C ALA A 220 -9.09 24.07 9.30
N LEU A 221 -8.07 24.94 9.21
CA LEU A 221 -7.84 26.02 10.17
C LEU A 221 -9.01 27.01 10.17
N GLY A 222 -9.50 27.45 9.00
CA GLY A 222 -10.63 28.38 8.90
C GLY A 222 -11.88 27.84 9.59
N VAL A 223 -12.23 26.57 9.33
CA VAL A 223 -13.35 25.90 10.00
C VAL A 223 -13.11 25.79 11.51
N SER A 224 -11.89 25.44 11.92
CA SER A 224 -11.53 25.34 13.34
C SER A 224 -11.66 26.68 14.06
N MET A 225 -11.17 27.77 13.48
CA MET A 225 -11.27 29.10 14.07
C MET A 225 -12.72 29.57 14.19
N LEU A 226 -13.57 29.25 13.21
CA LEU A 226 -15.00 29.53 13.30
C LEU A 226 -15.65 28.73 14.44
N MET A 227 -15.39 27.42 14.54
CA MET A 227 -15.94 26.60 15.62
C MET A 227 -15.51 27.09 17.00
N LEU A 228 -14.24 27.47 17.16
CA LEU A 228 -13.73 28.07 18.40
C LEU A 228 -14.39 29.43 18.70
N LYS A 229 -14.65 30.24 17.67
CA LYS A 229 -15.36 31.52 17.81
C LYS A 229 -16.82 31.35 18.23
N LEU A 230 -17.47 30.26 17.81
CA LEU A 230 -18.86 29.96 18.14
C LEU A 230 -18.99 29.11 19.41
N GLY A 231 -17.93 28.42 19.81
CA GLY A 231 -17.92 27.44 20.90
C GLY A 231 -18.64 26.13 20.58
N ARG A 232 -19.00 25.87 19.31
CA ARG A 232 -19.82 24.72 18.88
C ARG A 232 -19.61 24.36 17.40
N ASP A 233 -20.07 23.18 16.99
CA ASP A 233 -20.18 22.80 15.58
C ASP A 233 -21.38 23.50 14.91
N PRO A 234 -21.16 24.37 13.90
CA PRO A 234 -22.25 25.08 13.22
C PRO A 234 -23.13 24.17 12.34
N LEU A 235 -22.65 22.98 11.95
CA LEU A 235 -23.37 22.01 11.11
C LEU A 235 -23.68 20.71 11.86
N LYS A 236 -23.81 20.79 13.19
CA LYS A 236 -24.15 19.65 14.04
C LYS A 236 -25.39 18.91 13.51
N GLY A 237 -25.25 17.60 13.32
CA GLY A 237 -26.33 16.72 12.85
C GLY A 237 -26.59 16.77 11.34
N VAL A 238 -25.81 17.50 10.55
CA VAL A 238 -25.88 17.47 9.09
C VAL A 238 -25.05 16.31 8.56
N GLU A 239 -25.69 15.42 7.81
CA GLU A 239 -25.04 14.28 7.16
C GLU A 239 -23.96 14.71 6.15
N ALA A 240 -22.91 13.91 6.02
CA ALA A 240 -21.73 14.24 5.21
C ALA A 240 -22.06 14.51 3.73
N SER A 241 -22.90 13.67 3.11
CA SER A 241 -23.34 13.87 1.71
C SER A 241 -24.11 15.18 1.55
N GLN A 242 -25.04 15.47 2.45
CA GLN A 242 -25.81 16.71 2.42
C GLN A 242 -24.93 17.94 2.67
N MET A 243 -23.91 17.82 3.50
CA MET A 243 -22.91 18.86 3.72
C MET A 243 -22.14 19.15 2.42
N ILE A 244 -21.69 18.12 1.70
CA ILE A 244 -20.99 18.28 0.42
C ILE A 244 -21.91 18.91 -0.63
N LYS A 245 -23.16 18.42 -0.79
CA LYS A 245 -24.17 19.04 -1.67
C LYS A 245 -24.38 20.52 -1.33
N SER A 246 -24.42 20.85 -0.05
CA SER A 246 -24.57 22.23 0.42
C SER A 246 -23.34 23.10 0.14
N LYS A 247 -22.12 22.55 0.28
CA LYS A 247 -20.87 23.23 -0.08
C LYS A 247 -20.83 23.54 -1.58
N ILE A 248 -21.20 22.58 -2.43
CA ILE A 248 -21.29 22.78 -3.90
C ILE A 248 -22.29 23.89 -4.26
N THR A 249 -23.48 23.89 -3.63
CA THR A 249 -24.58 24.78 -4.03
C THR A 249 -24.50 26.18 -3.44
N LYS A 250 -23.96 26.33 -2.23
CA LYS A 250 -23.93 27.61 -1.48
C LYS A 250 -22.52 28.19 -1.30
N GLY A 251 -21.48 27.37 -1.48
CA GLY A 251 -20.12 27.66 -1.07
C GLY A 251 -19.88 27.36 0.41
N THR A 252 -18.67 26.90 0.77
CA THR A 252 -18.30 26.56 2.15
C THR A 252 -18.53 27.73 3.10
N TYR A 253 -17.97 28.91 2.81
CA TYR A 253 -18.04 30.06 3.70
C TYR A 253 -19.49 30.39 4.08
N SER A 254 -20.37 30.52 3.08
CA SER A 254 -21.79 30.84 3.29
C SER A 254 -22.51 29.77 4.10
N LEU A 255 -22.16 28.50 3.87
CA LEU A 255 -22.76 27.37 4.58
C LEU A 255 -22.36 27.36 6.06
N VAL A 256 -21.05 27.43 6.36
CA VAL A 256 -20.56 27.23 7.74
C VAL A 256 -20.77 28.46 8.62
N VAL A 257 -20.70 29.67 8.04
CA VAL A 257 -21.00 30.92 8.78
C VAL A 257 -22.51 31.08 8.96
N GLY A 258 -23.31 30.71 7.96
CA GLY A 258 -24.76 30.85 8.02
C GLY A 258 -25.20 32.28 8.30
N GLU A 259 -26.02 32.47 9.34
CA GLU A 259 -26.56 33.77 9.76
C GLU A 259 -25.75 34.42 10.91
N GLU A 260 -24.62 33.83 11.29
CA GLU A 260 -23.80 34.31 12.40
C GLU A 260 -23.20 35.69 12.11
N ARG A 261 -23.24 36.58 13.12
CA ARG A 261 -22.67 37.93 13.01
C ARG A 261 -21.22 37.92 13.47
N LEU A 262 -20.30 38.05 12.52
CA LEU A 262 -18.86 38.03 12.77
C LEU A 262 -18.22 39.42 12.66
N PRO A 263 -17.18 39.72 13.47
CA PRO A 263 -16.36 40.91 13.29
C PRO A 263 -15.68 40.95 11.91
N LEU A 264 -15.35 42.15 11.42
CA LEU A 264 -14.77 42.35 10.08
C LEU A 264 -13.45 41.58 9.88
N SER A 265 -12.62 41.51 10.92
CA SER A 265 -11.37 40.74 10.92
C SER A 265 -11.61 39.25 10.66
N MET A 266 -12.59 38.66 11.35
CA MET A 266 -12.99 37.27 11.19
C MET A 266 -13.60 37.02 9.80
N ILE A 267 -14.39 37.96 9.27
CA ILE A 267 -14.94 37.85 7.92
C ILE A 267 -13.83 37.80 6.87
N GLU A 268 -12.83 38.69 6.96
CA GLU A 268 -11.69 38.71 6.04
C GLU A 268 -10.90 37.40 6.11
N LEU A 269 -10.54 36.96 7.32
CA LEU A 269 -9.83 35.71 7.58
C LEU A 269 -10.58 34.51 7.01
N LEU A 270 -11.85 34.34 7.37
CA LEU A 270 -12.63 33.17 6.98
C LEU A 270 -12.92 33.14 5.48
N ARG A 271 -13.13 34.29 4.82
CA ARG A 271 -13.28 34.33 3.35
C ARG A 271 -12.00 33.91 2.64
N GLY A 272 -10.84 34.28 3.17
CA GLY A 272 -9.54 33.87 2.64
C GLY A 272 -9.28 32.37 2.78
N LEU A 273 -9.55 31.83 3.97
CA LEU A 273 -9.27 30.42 4.32
C LEU A 273 -10.32 29.45 3.75
N LEU A 274 -11.58 29.86 3.64
CA LEU A 274 -12.70 29.00 3.23
C LEU A 274 -13.13 29.23 1.77
N CYS A 275 -12.23 29.75 0.93
CA CYS A 275 -12.43 29.78 -0.52
C CYS A 275 -12.43 28.34 -1.06
N ASP A 276 -13.48 27.92 -1.77
CA ASP A 276 -13.59 26.54 -2.25
C ASP A 276 -12.59 26.22 -3.37
N ASP A 277 -12.24 27.20 -4.21
CA ASP A 277 -11.19 27.06 -5.23
C ASP A 277 -9.80 27.08 -4.53
N PRO A 278 -9.05 25.95 -4.52
CA PRO A 278 -7.76 25.89 -3.84
C PRO A 278 -6.70 26.82 -4.45
N SER A 279 -6.84 27.21 -5.72
CA SER A 279 -5.91 28.11 -6.40
C SER A 279 -6.06 29.58 -5.99
N GLU A 280 -7.27 29.96 -5.55
CA GLU A 280 -7.60 31.30 -5.06
C GLU A 280 -7.60 31.40 -3.53
N ARG A 281 -7.65 30.25 -2.84
CA ARG A 281 -7.55 30.19 -1.38
C ARG A 281 -6.23 30.80 -0.92
N TRP A 282 -6.28 31.48 0.22
CA TRP A 282 -5.08 32.04 0.81
C TRP A 282 -3.97 31.00 0.93
N THR A 283 -2.75 31.44 0.66
CA THR A 283 -1.54 30.71 0.96
C THR A 283 -1.10 30.96 2.40
N VAL A 284 -0.10 30.22 2.85
CA VAL A 284 0.49 30.47 4.18
C VAL A 284 1.12 31.86 4.27
N ASN A 285 1.66 32.37 3.16
CA ASN A 285 2.21 33.72 3.09
C ASN A 285 1.12 34.79 3.21
N ASP A 286 -0.06 34.57 2.61
CA ASP A 286 -1.19 35.48 2.74
C ASP A 286 -1.67 35.57 4.19
N LEU A 287 -1.77 34.41 4.86
CA LEU A 287 -2.11 34.37 6.28
C LEU A 287 -1.06 35.09 7.15
N ASP A 288 0.23 34.87 6.89
CA ASP A 288 1.34 35.57 7.56
C ASP A 288 1.24 37.09 7.37
N LEU A 289 1.05 37.57 6.13
CA LEU A 289 0.85 39.00 5.85
C LEU A 289 -0.36 39.58 6.59
N TRP A 290 -1.47 38.85 6.64
CA TRP A 290 -2.68 39.27 7.32
C TRP A 290 -2.48 39.39 8.84
N THR A 291 -1.80 38.41 9.47
CA THR A 291 -1.49 38.47 10.91
C THR A 291 -0.59 39.66 11.27
N ASN A 292 0.26 40.09 10.33
CA ASN A 292 1.10 41.28 10.44
C ASN A 292 0.35 42.60 10.10
N GLY A 293 -0.97 42.56 9.93
CA GLY A 293 -1.82 43.75 9.78
C GLY A 293 -2.04 44.21 8.35
N ARG A 294 -1.53 43.50 7.34
CA ARG A 294 -1.79 43.80 5.93
C ARG A 294 -3.19 43.32 5.55
N ARG A 295 -4.03 44.23 5.05
CA ARG A 295 -5.31 43.86 4.42
C ARG A 295 -5.06 43.24 3.06
N LEU A 296 -5.78 42.16 2.74
CA LEU A 296 -5.69 41.49 1.45
C LEU A 296 -6.89 41.86 0.58
N SER A 297 -6.70 41.76 -0.74
CA SER A 297 -7.78 42.04 -1.69
C SER A 297 -8.95 41.06 -1.46
N PRO A 298 -10.20 41.54 -1.41
CA PRO A 298 -11.34 40.67 -1.26
C PRO A 298 -11.43 39.63 -2.39
N LEU A 299 -11.53 38.35 -2.02
CA LEU A 299 -11.85 37.29 -2.98
C LEU A 299 -13.30 37.43 -3.44
N GLN A 300 -13.52 37.37 -4.76
CA GLN A 300 -14.86 37.32 -5.35
C GLN A 300 -15.13 35.89 -5.79
N PRO A 301 -16.13 35.20 -5.24
CA PRO A 301 -16.42 33.82 -5.63
C PRO A 301 -16.80 33.77 -7.10
N LYS A 302 -16.11 32.94 -7.88
CA LYS A 302 -16.52 32.61 -9.26
C LYS A 302 -17.88 31.94 -9.21
N GLN A 303 -18.88 32.55 -9.85
CA GLN A 303 -20.19 31.94 -9.98
C GLN A 303 -20.15 30.89 -11.09
N GLU A 304 -20.54 29.67 -10.77
CA GLU A 304 -20.75 28.63 -11.78
C GLU A 304 -21.86 29.04 -12.76
N LYS A 305 -21.71 28.63 -14.01
CA LYS A 305 -22.79 28.78 -15.01
C LYS A 305 -24.00 27.96 -14.59
N ARG A 306 -25.16 28.61 -14.56
CA ARG A 306 -26.44 28.00 -14.21
C ARG A 306 -27.31 27.90 -15.46
N ALA A 307 -27.95 26.75 -15.65
CA ALA A 307 -28.95 26.58 -16.69
C ALA A 307 -30.23 27.34 -16.33
N VAL A 308 -30.88 27.90 -17.35
CA VAL A 308 -32.20 28.55 -17.20
C VAL A 308 -33.29 27.52 -16.88
N ARG A 309 -33.18 26.33 -17.47
CA ARG A 309 -34.04 25.18 -17.16
C ARG A 309 -33.17 24.05 -16.61
N GLY A 310 -33.49 23.61 -15.39
CA GLY A 310 -32.77 22.54 -14.72
C GLY A 310 -32.84 21.21 -15.47
N PHE A 311 -31.85 20.36 -15.25
CA PHE A 311 -31.86 18.97 -15.67
C PHE A 311 -32.64 18.14 -14.66
N ALA A 312 -33.69 17.46 -15.10
CA ALA A 312 -34.47 16.58 -14.24
C ALA A 312 -33.75 15.23 -14.05
N PHE A 313 -33.44 14.86 -12.81
CA PHE A 313 -32.86 13.56 -12.47
C PHE A 313 -33.44 13.07 -11.14
N LEU A 314 -34.00 11.84 -11.14
CA LEU A 314 -34.62 11.22 -9.96
C LEU A 314 -35.72 12.06 -9.27
N GLY A 315 -36.45 12.86 -10.06
CA GLY A 315 -37.55 13.69 -9.56
C GLY A 315 -37.13 15.05 -9.01
N GLU A 316 -35.84 15.38 -9.02
CA GLU A 316 -35.32 16.72 -8.69
C GLU A 316 -34.75 17.42 -9.93
N GLU A 317 -34.73 18.76 -9.92
CA GLU A 317 -34.13 19.58 -10.97
C GLU A 317 -32.78 20.17 -10.54
N TYR A 318 -31.77 20.01 -11.38
CA TYR A 318 -30.39 20.43 -11.14
C TYR A 318 -29.97 21.53 -12.11
N ASN A 319 -29.40 22.63 -11.59
CA ASN A 319 -29.15 23.82 -12.41
C ASN A 319 -27.68 24.01 -12.78
N THR A 320 -26.74 23.29 -12.16
CA THR A 320 -25.32 23.32 -12.54
C THR A 320 -24.82 21.93 -12.90
N ALA A 321 -23.80 21.87 -13.75
CA ALA A 321 -23.16 20.62 -14.14
C ALA A 321 -22.55 19.90 -12.93
N ARG A 322 -21.93 20.66 -12.02
CA ARG A 322 -21.28 20.14 -10.82
C ARG A 322 -22.27 19.48 -9.84
N GLU A 323 -23.40 20.14 -9.59
CA GLU A 323 -24.46 19.60 -8.74
C GLU A 323 -25.02 18.29 -9.31
N LEU A 324 -25.29 18.27 -10.62
CA LEU A 324 -25.76 17.09 -11.32
C LEU A 324 -24.74 15.94 -11.25
N ALA A 325 -23.45 16.24 -11.45
CA ALA A 325 -22.37 15.25 -11.39
C ALA A 325 -22.27 14.59 -10.00
N PHE A 326 -22.42 15.37 -8.93
CA PHE A 326 -22.41 14.85 -7.57
C PHE A 326 -23.55 13.85 -7.34
N VAL A 327 -24.79 14.20 -7.68
CA VAL A 327 -25.95 13.32 -7.45
C VAL A 327 -25.95 12.10 -8.37
N MET A 328 -25.51 12.25 -9.62
CA MET A 328 -25.33 11.12 -10.53
C MET A 328 -24.26 10.14 -10.02
N ALA A 329 -23.18 10.61 -9.40
CA ALA A 329 -22.16 9.76 -8.80
C ALA A 329 -22.71 8.91 -7.64
N GLU A 330 -23.53 9.50 -6.77
CA GLU A 330 -24.20 8.77 -5.68
C GLU A 330 -25.23 7.75 -6.21
N ASN A 331 -25.73 7.95 -7.42
CA ASN A 331 -26.73 7.11 -8.08
C ASN A 331 -26.20 6.43 -9.35
N TRP A 332 -24.98 5.87 -9.26
CA TRP A 332 -24.23 5.31 -10.39
C TRP A 332 -25.06 4.46 -11.36
N GLY A 333 -25.85 3.51 -10.83
CA GLY A 333 -26.65 2.58 -11.65
C GLY A 333 -27.72 3.25 -12.50
N LYS A 334 -28.10 4.50 -12.20
CA LYS A 334 -29.10 5.29 -12.94
C LYS A 334 -28.48 6.42 -13.76
N ALA A 335 -27.18 6.65 -13.64
CA ALA A 335 -26.50 7.77 -14.29
C ALA A 335 -26.32 7.57 -15.80
N ALA A 336 -26.18 6.32 -16.27
CA ALA A 336 -25.88 6.03 -17.67
C ALA A 336 -27.05 6.31 -18.64
N GLU A 337 -28.28 6.02 -18.23
CA GLU A 337 -29.51 6.18 -19.06
C GLU A 337 -29.68 7.61 -19.63
N PRO A 338 -29.72 8.68 -18.80
CA PRO A 338 -29.86 10.04 -19.32
C PRO A 338 -28.67 10.51 -20.19
N MET A 339 -27.50 9.88 -20.06
CA MET A 339 -26.35 10.14 -20.92
C MET A 339 -26.53 9.50 -22.30
N LEU A 340 -26.91 8.22 -22.34
CA LEU A 340 -27.04 7.43 -23.57
C LEU A 340 -28.21 7.88 -24.46
N ASP A 341 -29.30 8.34 -23.84
CA ASP A 341 -30.49 8.87 -24.53
C ASP A 341 -30.27 10.29 -25.10
N GLY A 342 -29.09 10.88 -24.85
CA GLY A 342 -28.69 12.19 -25.40
C GLY A 342 -29.32 13.40 -24.71
N GLN A 343 -30.15 13.19 -23.69
CA GLN A 343 -30.77 14.29 -22.93
C GLN A 343 -29.73 15.20 -22.30
N LEU A 344 -28.68 14.60 -21.71
CA LEU A 344 -27.57 15.35 -21.11
C LEU A 344 -26.82 16.20 -22.14
N GLU A 345 -26.52 15.65 -23.32
CA GLU A 345 -25.83 16.39 -24.38
C GLU A 345 -26.62 17.65 -24.80
N VAL A 346 -27.92 17.50 -25.02
CA VAL A 346 -28.81 18.61 -25.41
C VAL A 346 -28.87 19.67 -24.31
N TRP A 347 -28.95 19.26 -23.04
CA TRP A 347 -28.97 20.18 -21.91
C TRP A 347 -27.64 20.93 -21.74
N LEU A 348 -26.50 20.26 -21.90
CA LEU A 348 -25.20 20.93 -21.90
C LEU A 348 -25.08 21.96 -23.01
N ARG A 349 -25.58 21.63 -24.22
CA ARG A 349 -25.49 22.51 -25.39
C ARG A 349 -26.42 23.72 -25.33
N ARG A 350 -27.65 23.54 -24.82
CA ARG A 350 -28.71 24.56 -24.87
C ARG A 350 -29.05 25.18 -23.51
N GLY A 351 -28.93 24.41 -22.43
CA GLY A 351 -29.23 24.85 -21.06
C GLY A 351 -28.04 25.53 -20.41
N ILE A 352 -26.89 24.86 -20.37
CA ILE A 352 -25.63 25.39 -19.82
C ILE A 352 -24.84 26.23 -20.83
N GLU A 353 -25.11 26.04 -22.12
CA GLU A 353 -24.41 26.70 -23.24
C GLU A 353 -22.91 26.36 -23.32
N ASN A 354 -22.54 25.13 -22.95
CA ASN A 354 -21.18 24.61 -23.08
C ASN A 354 -21.09 23.61 -24.25
N LYS A 355 -20.85 24.13 -25.46
CA LYS A 355 -20.78 23.32 -26.69
C LYS A 355 -19.62 22.34 -26.68
N GLU A 356 -18.47 22.75 -26.16
CA GLU A 356 -17.27 21.92 -26.10
C GLU A 356 -17.48 20.69 -25.21
N MET A 357 -17.99 20.89 -23.99
CA MET A 357 -18.34 19.79 -23.10
C MET A 357 -19.40 18.88 -23.72
N ALA A 358 -20.41 19.43 -24.39
CA ALA A 358 -21.42 18.64 -25.10
C ALA A 358 -20.80 17.77 -26.22
N ASP A 359 -19.84 18.31 -26.99
CA ASP A 359 -19.15 17.56 -28.04
C ASP A 359 -18.30 16.41 -27.47
N GLN A 360 -17.62 16.64 -26.33
CA GLN A 360 -16.86 15.62 -25.62
C GLN A 360 -17.77 14.51 -25.06
N VAL A 361 -18.92 14.86 -24.49
CA VAL A 361 -19.95 13.89 -24.05
C VAL A 361 -20.48 13.09 -25.24
N SER A 362 -20.76 13.75 -26.37
CA SER A 362 -21.21 13.07 -27.60
C SER A 362 -20.17 12.07 -28.12
N ALA A 363 -18.88 12.42 -28.06
CA ALA A 363 -17.79 11.52 -28.41
C ALA A 363 -17.71 10.29 -27.47
N ALA A 364 -17.87 10.50 -26.16
CA ALA A 364 -17.90 9.42 -25.19
C ALA A 364 -19.08 8.45 -25.41
N ILE A 365 -20.28 8.98 -25.72
CA ILE A 365 -21.46 8.16 -26.06
C ILE A 365 -21.21 7.32 -27.33
N LYS A 366 -20.56 7.90 -28.35
CA LYS A 366 -20.22 7.17 -29.59
C LYS A 366 -19.26 6.01 -29.31
N ALA A 367 -18.27 6.19 -28.43
CA ALA A 367 -17.34 5.13 -28.06
C ALA A 367 -18.07 3.92 -27.43
N VAL A 368 -19.05 4.16 -26.56
CA VAL A 368 -19.87 3.08 -25.97
C VAL A 368 -20.71 2.34 -27.01
N LYS A 369 -21.28 3.05 -27.99
CA LYS A 369 -22.07 2.44 -29.08
C LYS A 369 -21.23 1.56 -30.01
N GLN A 370 -19.91 1.77 -30.04
CA GLN A 370 -18.96 1.00 -30.85
C GLN A 370 -18.32 -0.16 -30.06
N ALA A 371 -18.56 -0.26 -28.75
CA ALA A 371 -17.99 -1.31 -27.93
C ALA A 371 -18.58 -2.69 -28.29
N PRO A 372 -17.79 -3.78 -28.26
CA PRO A 372 -18.31 -5.14 -28.40
C PRO A 372 -19.30 -5.47 -27.28
N GLY A 373 -20.32 -6.29 -27.57
CA GLY A 373 -21.38 -6.61 -26.61
C GLY A 373 -20.89 -7.21 -25.28
N ALA A 374 -19.77 -7.95 -25.26
CA ALA A 374 -19.17 -8.49 -24.05
C ALA A 374 -18.59 -7.40 -23.12
N ASP A 375 -18.15 -6.28 -23.68
CA ASP A 375 -17.56 -5.14 -22.96
C ASP A 375 -18.55 -3.97 -22.80
N GLN A 376 -19.80 -4.15 -23.20
CA GLN A 376 -20.80 -3.08 -23.20
C GLN A 376 -20.96 -2.46 -21.81
N LYS A 377 -21.11 -3.31 -20.78
CA LYS A 377 -21.29 -2.82 -19.41
C LYS A 377 -20.05 -2.08 -18.90
N ALA A 378 -18.88 -2.58 -19.29
CA ALA A 378 -17.60 -1.96 -18.97
C ALA A 378 -17.47 -0.58 -19.61
N ALA A 379 -17.86 -0.45 -20.88
CA ALA A 379 -17.88 0.81 -21.61
C ALA A 379 -18.88 1.81 -21.00
N GLU A 380 -20.06 1.35 -20.55
CA GLU A 380 -21.02 2.20 -19.82
C GLU A 380 -20.43 2.76 -18.52
N ASP A 381 -19.77 1.94 -17.71
CA ASP A 381 -19.15 2.42 -16.46
C ASP A 381 -18.06 3.48 -16.75
N LEU A 382 -17.26 3.28 -17.82
CA LEU A 382 -16.26 4.26 -18.24
C LEU A 382 -16.88 5.54 -18.82
N LEU A 383 -18.04 5.45 -19.48
CA LEU A 383 -18.82 6.61 -19.90
C LEU A 383 -19.25 7.42 -18.69
N VAL A 384 -19.84 6.78 -17.67
CA VAL A 384 -20.26 7.47 -16.45
C VAL A 384 -19.06 8.16 -15.81
N THR A 385 -17.92 7.46 -15.62
CA THR A 385 -16.68 8.09 -15.13
C THR A 385 -16.29 9.34 -15.91
N ARG A 386 -16.15 9.22 -17.24
CA ARG A 386 -15.67 10.31 -18.07
C ARG A 386 -16.63 11.49 -18.03
N VAL A 387 -17.93 11.25 -18.16
CA VAL A 387 -18.94 12.31 -18.14
C VAL A 387 -18.97 13.00 -16.79
N LEU A 388 -18.92 12.27 -15.67
CA LEU A 388 -18.90 12.88 -14.34
C LEU A 388 -17.67 13.79 -14.13
N MET A 389 -16.49 13.36 -14.58
CA MET A 389 -15.27 14.18 -14.49
C MET A 389 -15.28 15.37 -15.45
N LEU A 390 -16.01 15.30 -16.56
CA LEU A 390 -16.24 16.45 -17.45
C LEU A 390 -17.21 17.46 -16.83
N LEU A 391 -18.28 16.99 -16.21
CA LEU A 391 -19.28 17.84 -15.57
C LEU A 391 -18.72 18.55 -14.31
N ASP A 392 -17.85 17.88 -13.58
CA ASP A 392 -17.11 18.44 -12.43
C ASP A 392 -15.61 18.23 -12.64
N PRO A 393 -14.92 19.14 -13.36
CA PRO A 393 -13.49 19.03 -13.62
C PRO A 393 -12.60 19.17 -12.40
N MET A 394 -13.13 19.50 -11.21
CA MET A 394 -12.36 19.49 -9.96
C MET A 394 -12.60 18.22 -9.15
N SER A 395 -13.62 17.42 -9.50
CA SER A 395 -13.96 16.19 -8.79
C SER A 395 -12.76 15.24 -8.64
N PRO A 396 -12.75 14.42 -7.57
CA PRO A 396 -11.82 13.31 -7.45
C PRO A 396 -12.05 12.25 -8.53
N ILE A 397 -11.16 11.26 -8.59
CA ILE A 397 -11.33 10.08 -9.43
C ILE A 397 -12.56 9.32 -8.95
N ARG A 398 -13.56 9.12 -9.84
CA ARG A 398 -14.82 8.43 -9.54
C ARG A 398 -15.01 7.21 -10.44
N TYR A 399 -15.29 6.06 -9.82
CA TYR A 399 -15.64 4.82 -10.53
C TYR A 399 -16.51 3.93 -9.64
N LYS A 400 -17.77 3.73 -10.03
CA LYS A 400 -18.76 2.99 -9.23
C LYS A 400 -18.89 3.62 -7.84
N GLY A 401 -18.63 2.85 -6.78
CA GLY A 401 -18.61 3.33 -5.39
C GLY A 401 -17.25 3.87 -4.92
N PHE A 402 -16.25 3.96 -5.79
CA PHE A 402 -14.92 4.44 -5.45
C PHE A 402 -14.76 5.92 -5.80
N SER A 403 -14.22 6.69 -4.85
CA SER A 403 -13.93 8.11 -4.98
C SER A 403 -12.60 8.43 -4.27
N ALA A 404 -11.61 8.91 -5.04
CA ALA A 404 -10.25 9.14 -4.54
C ALA A 404 -9.53 10.27 -5.27
N LEU A 405 -8.70 11.03 -4.54
CA LEU A 405 -7.68 11.84 -5.19
C LEU A 405 -6.52 10.94 -5.68
N PRO A 406 -5.75 11.35 -6.71
CA PRO A 406 -4.67 10.51 -7.27
C PRO A 406 -3.69 10.00 -6.20
N LEU A 407 -3.20 10.89 -5.34
CA LEU A 407 -2.30 10.54 -4.23
C LEU A 407 -3.00 9.84 -3.05
N GLY A 408 -4.32 9.67 -3.10
CA GLY A 408 -5.11 8.91 -2.15
C GLY A 408 -5.21 7.41 -2.47
N PHE A 409 -4.85 6.99 -3.69
CA PHE A 409 -4.90 5.57 -4.08
C PHE A 409 -4.06 4.67 -3.16
N GLY A 410 -2.83 5.11 -2.86
CA GLY A 410 -1.89 4.34 -2.04
C GLY A 410 -2.44 4.05 -0.64
N PRO A 411 -2.71 5.09 0.17
CA PRO A 411 -3.20 4.87 1.53
C PRO A 411 -4.54 4.15 1.57
N ALA A 412 -5.45 4.40 0.60
CA ALA A 412 -6.72 3.69 0.53
C ALA A 412 -6.55 2.19 0.24
N LEU A 413 -5.64 1.83 -0.68
CA LEU A 413 -5.30 0.43 -0.95
C LEU A 413 -4.67 -0.23 0.29
N ALA A 414 -3.78 0.48 0.99
CA ALA A 414 -3.16 -0.03 2.21
C ALA A 414 -4.19 -0.30 3.32
N VAL A 415 -5.14 0.59 3.54
CA VAL A 415 -6.22 0.40 4.52
C VAL A 415 -7.14 -0.77 4.14
N ILE A 416 -7.51 -0.90 2.87
CA ILE A 416 -8.36 -2.02 2.39
C ILE A 416 -7.67 -3.36 2.55
N MET A 417 -6.40 -3.45 2.16
CA MET A 417 -5.64 -4.69 2.30
C MET A 417 -5.33 -5.00 3.77
N GLY A 418 -4.98 -4.00 4.59
CA GLY A 418 -4.73 -4.15 6.02
C GLY A 418 -5.97 -4.60 6.80
N SER A 419 -7.15 -4.12 6.41
CA SER A 419 -8.45 -4.56 6.96
C SER A 419 -9.00 -5.84 6.32
N LYS A 420 -8.29 -6.45 5.37
CA LYS A 420 -8.68 -7.66 4.62
C LYS A 420 -10.01 -7.50 3.84
N ALA A 421 -10.35 -6.27 3.45
CA ALA A 421 -11.46 -5.99 2.55
C ALA A 421 -11.11 -6.30 1.09
N ASP A 422 -12.11 -6.42 0.20
CA ASP A 422 -11.91 -6.80 -1.20
C ASP A 422 -11.28 -5.66 -2.02
N PRO A 423 -10.05 -5.81 -2.56
CA PRO A 423 -9.39 -4.77 -3.32
C PRO A 423 -9.73 -4.78 -4.82
N LYS A 424 -10.64 -5.64 -5.29
CA LYS A 424 -10.95 -5.79 -6.74
C LYS A 424 -11.30 -4.48 -7.43
N LEU A 425 -12.01 -3.58 -6.76
CA LEU A 425 -12.39 -2.29 -7.36
C LEU A 425 -11.16 -1.43 -7.68
N PHE A 426 -10.10 -1.49 -6.86
CA PHE A 426 -8.83 -0.80 -7.12
C PHE A 426 -8.09 -1.40 -8.30
N ALA A 427 -8.01 -2.74 -8.33
CA ALA A 427 -7.42 -3.45 -9.45
C ALA A 427 -8.14 -3.14 -10.77
N GLU A 428 -9.48 -3.10 -10.73
CA GLU A 428 -10.31 -2.73 -11.88
C GLU A 428 -10.06 -1.29 -12.33
N CYS A 429 -10.01 -0.32 -11.41
CA CYS A 429 -9.70 1.08 -11.71
C CYS A 429 -8.37 1.24 -12.45
N ILE A 430 -7.31 0.58 -11.96
CA ILE A 430 -5.97 0.67 -12.56
C ILE A 430 -5.93 -0.01 -13.93
N LEU A 431 -6.45 -1.24 -14.04
CA LEU A 431 -6.43 -2.00 -15.30
C LEU A 431 -7.23 -1.34 -16.43
N ARG A 432 -8.24 -0.53 -16.09
CA ARG A 432 -9.12 0.19 -17.03
C ARG A 432 -8.73 1.64 -17.28
N ASP A 433 -7.55 2.08 -16.82
CA ASP A 433 -7.06 3.45 -16.98
C ASP A 433 -8.03 4.52 -16.43
N VAL A 434 -8.81 4.21 -15.39
CA VAL A 434 -9.72 5.18 -14.76
C VAL A 434 -8.97 6.44 -14.30
N PRO A 435 -7.78 6.36 -13.66
CA PRO A 435 -7.00 7.54 -13.32
C PRO A 435 -6.58 8.38 -14.53
N HIS A 436 -6.28 7.74 -15.68
CA HIS A 436 -5.89 8.45 -16.89
C HIS A 436 -7.01 9.38 -17.39
N ILE A 437 -8.27 8.93 -17.32
CA ILE A 437 -9.45 9.75 -17.66
C ILE A 437 -9.51 11.03 -16.81
N TRP A 438 -9.11 10.96 -15.54
CA TRP A 438 -9.08 12.13 -14.67
C TRP A 438 -8.05 13.16 -15.14
N PHE A 439 -6.86 12.72 -15.56
CA PHE A 439 -5.83 13.60 -16.09
C PHE A 439 -6.23 14.23 -17.43
N GLU A 440 -6.88 13.48 -18.32
CA GLU A 440 -7.39 13.99 -19.61
C GLU A 440 -8.49 15.05 -19.46
N THR A 441 -9.23 15.02 -18.35
CA THR A 441 -10.39 15.90 -18.11
C THR A 441 -10.04 17.15 -17.29
N ARG A 442 -8.76 17.36 -16.95
CA ARG A 442 -8.33 18.57 -16.24
C ARG A 442 -8.40 19.80 -17.18
N PRO A 443 -8.92 20.94 -16.69
CA PRO A 443 -9.06 22.14 -17.51
C PRO A 443 -7.71 22.83 -17.77
N GLU A 444 -6.74 22.67 -16.87
CA GLU A 444 -5.44 23.30 -16.93
C GLU A 444 -4.33 22.24 -16.87
N TYR A 445 -3.23 22.53 -17.56
CA TYR A 445 -2.04 21.68 -17.53
C TYR A 445 -1.27 21.90 -16.22
N ASP A 446 -0.96 20.80 -15.54
CA ASP A 446 -0.06 20.77 -14.38
C ASP A 446 1.03 19.72 -14.63
N ALA A 447 2.29 20.14 -14.54
CA ALA A 447 3.42 19.23 -14.71
C ALA A 447 3.47 18.13 -13.63
N SER A 448 2.94 18.39 -12.44
CA SER A 448 2.85 17.41 -11.36
C SER A 448 1.91 16.26 -11.73
N ASN A 449 0.79 16.57 -12.41
CA ASN A 449 -0.16 15.58 -12.90
C ASN A 449 0.46 14.63 -13.93
N SER A 450 1.33 15.13 -14.81
CA SER A 450 2.04 14.29 -15.79
C SER A 450 2.93 13.22 -15.13
N GLN A 451 3.56 13.53 -14.00
CA GLN A 451 4.38 12.56 -13.25
C GLN A 451 3.51 11.47 -12.63
N ILE A 452 2.37 11.87 -12.04
CA ILE A 452 1.43 10.92 -11.42
C ILE A 452 0.76 10.04 -12.49
N ASP A 453 0.42 10.59 -13.67
CA ASP A 453 -0.12 9.80 -14.78
C ASP A 453 0.86 8.71 -15.26
N ASN A 454 2.15 9.05 -15.37
CA ASN A 454 3.17 8.06 -15.71
C ASN A 454 3.34 6.99 -14.63
N LEU A 455 3.27 7.37 -13.35
CA LEU A 455 3.21 6.40 -12.26
C LEU A 455 2.05 5.42 -12.47
N PHE A 456 0.83 5.89 -12.78
CA PHE A 456 -0.31 4.99 -13.02
C PHE A 456 -0.13 4.07 -14.23
N LYS A 457 0.60 4.49 -15.27
CA LYS A 457 0.97 3.61 -16.40
C LYS A 457 1.89 2.47 -15.95
N ASP A 458 2.88 2.77 -15.11
CA ASP A 458 3.78 1.76 -14.54
C ASP A 458 3.00 0.79 -13.63
N LEU A 459 2.13 1.31 -12.76
CA LEU A 459 1.27 0.48 -11.90
C LEU A 459 0.38 -0.46 -12.72
N LYS A 460 -0.17 -0.01 -13.85
CA LYS A 460 -0.94 -0.87 -14.74
C LYS A 460 -0.06 -1.96 -15.37
N ALA A 461 1.15 -1.64 -15.80
CA ALA A 461 2.09 -2.63 -16.33
C ALA A 461 2.42 -3.71 -15.28
N TYR A 462 2.58 -3.33 -14.01
CA TYR A 462 2.77 -4.29 -12.92
C TYR A 462 1.52 -5.13 -12.63
N MET A 463 0.32 -4.53 -12.71
CA MET A 463 -0.95 -5.25 -12.50
C MET A 463 -1.26 -6.29 -13.58
N GLN A 464 -0.78 -6.09 -14.80
CA GLN A 464 -0.96 -7.05 -15.90
C GLN A 464 -0.17 -8.34 -15.69
N GLN A 465 0.86 -8.31 -14.84
CA GLN A 465 1.65 -9.48 -14.48
C GLN A 465 1.13 -10.11 -13.19
N THR A 466 0.82 -11.40 -13.25
CA THR A 466 0.33 -12.17 -12.08
C THR A 466 1.44 -12.91 -11.33
N ALA A 467 2.69 -12.76 -11.75
CA ALA A 467 3.86 -13.35 -11.12
C ALA A 467 4.15 -12.75 -9.73
N MET A 468 4.92 -13.47 -8.90
CA MET A 468 5.50 -12.92 -7.66
C MET A 468 6.43 -11.75 -8.00
N GLY A 469 6.43 -10.70 -7.18
CA GLY A 469 7.16 -9.45 -7.47
C GLY A 469 6.35 -8.43 -8.28
N TYR A 470 5.19 -8.82 -8.80
CA TYR A 470 4.25 -7.96 -9.53
C TYR A 470 2.82 -8.07 -8.95
N GLY A 471 1.84 -7.53 -9.67
CA GLY A 471 0.44 -7.55 -9.27
C GLY A 471 0.12 -6.49 -8.22
N LEU A 472 -0.96 -6.73 -7.48
CA LEU A 472 -1.48 -5.75 -6.53
C LEU A 472 -0.53 -5.51 -5.34
N GLU A 473 0.24 -6.53 -4.94
CA GLU A 473 1.23 -6.40 -3.87
C GLU A 473 2.35 -5.43 -4.27
N ARG A 474 2.79 -5.46 -5.54
CA ARG A 474 3.77 -4.49 -6.08
C ARG A 474 3.20 -3.07 -6.04
N VAL A 475 1.99 -2.89 -6.56
CA VAL A 475 1.29 -1.60 -6.55
C VAL A 475 1.14 -1.05 -5.14
N LEU A 476 0.78 -1.90 -4.17
CA LEU A 476 0.63 -1.53 -2.76
C LEU A 476 1.92 -0.90 -2.21
N TYR A 477 3.07 -1.53 -2.45
CA TYR A 477 4.35 -1.04 -1.91
C TYR A 477 4.91 0.13 -2.70
N ASP A 478 4.75 0.19 -4.02
CA ASP A 478 5.18 1.36 -4.82
C ASP A 478 4.41 2.63 -4.43
N LEU A 479 3.10 2.50 -4.16
CA LEU A 479 2.27 3.64 -3.74
C LEU A 479 2.44 4.03 -2.26
N ASN A 480 3.05 3.19 -1.44
CA ASN A 480 3.20 3.42 0.00
C ASN A 480 4.63 3.10 0.46
N GLU A 481 5.58 3.98 0.16
CA GLU A 481 7.02 3.80 0.42
C GLU A 481 7.33 3.29 1.84
N ALA A 482 6.62 3.76 2.85
CA ALA A 482 6.90 3.40 4.24
C ALA A 482 5.89 2.42 4.87
N LEU A 483 5.09 1.74 4.06
CA LEU A 483 4.23 0.65 4.52
C LEU A 483 5.09 -0.56 4.93
N PRO A 484 4.93 -1.12 6.14
CA PRO A 484 5.61 -2.35 6.51
C PRO A 484 5.17 -3.53 5.63
N CYS A 485 6.04 -4.53 5.49
CA CYS A 485 5.73 -5.75 4.77
C CYS A 485 4.47 -6.42 5.35
N GLN A 486 3.47 -6.63 4.50
CA GLN A 486 2.17 -7.21 4.85
C GLN A 486 2.15 -8.74 4.77
N SER A 487 3.29 -9.39 4.49
CA SER A 487 3.37 -10.84 4.45
C SER A 487 3.00 -11.43 5.82
N PRO A 488 2.11 -12.44 5.89
CA PRO A 488 1.83 -13.15 7.13
C PRO A 488 3.07 -13.76 7.79
N LEU A 489 4.16 -13.97 7.04
CA LEU A 489 5.41 -14.51 7.56
C LEU A 489 6.18 -13.52 8.44
N VAL A 490 5.96 -12.21 8.27
CA VAL A 490 6.70 -11.15 8.99
C VAL A 490 5.82 -10.01 9.51
N ALA A 491 4.50 -10.09 9.34
CA ALA A 491 3.56 -9.05 9.75
C ALA A 491 3.62 -8.71 11.25
N ASP A 492 3.95 -9.71 12.08
CA ASP A 492 4.12 -9.54 13.54
C ASP A 492 5.42 -8.81 13.90
N SER A 493 6.37 -8.69 12.97
CA SER A 493 7.68 -8.05 13.16
C SER A 493 7.74 -6.62 12.60
N PHE A 494 6.65 -6.09 12.05
CA PHE A 494 6.52 -4.72 11.51
C PHE A 494 7.73 -4.27 10.65
N VAL A 495 8.12 -5.09 9.67
CA VAL A 495 9.31 -4.83 8.83
C VAL A 495 9.07 -3.62 7.91
N VAL A 496 9.70 -2.47 8.19
CA VAL A 496 9.58 -1.26 7.35
C VAL A 496 10.77 -1.12 6.41
N ASP A 497 11.98 -1.34 6.92
CA ASP A 497 13.20 -1.21 6.15
C ASP A 497 13.66 -2.58 5.61
N ILE A 498 14.17 -2.62 4.38
CA ILE A 498 14.54 -3.88 3.71
C ILE A 498 15.60 -4.69 4.47
N GLY A 499 16.48 -4.03 5.22
CA GLY A 499 17.48 -4.69 6.06
C GLY A 499 16.90 -5.48 7.25
N GLU A 500 15.66 -5.20 7.64
CA GLU A 500 14.98 -5.89 8.74
C GLU A 500 14.28 -7.18 8.29
N LEU A 501 14.10 -7.37 6.98
CA LEU A 501 13.35 -8.48 6.40
C LEU A 501 13.98 -9.85 6.72
N LEU A 502 15.28 -10.02 6.44
CA LEU A 502 15.95 -11.31 6.67
C LEU A 502 16.06 -11.66 8.17
N PRO A 503 16.42 -10.73 9.07
CA PRO A 503 16.31 -10.97 10.51
C PRO A 503 14.90 -11.38 10.97
N ALA A 504 13.85 -10.78 10.41
CA ALA A 504 12.48 -11.16 10.73
C ALA A 504 12.15 -12.59 10.26
N LEU A 505 12.53 -12.96 9.03
CA LEU A 505 12.35 -14.31 8.52
C LEU A 505 13.12 -15.37 9.32
N GLU A 506 14.33 -15.04 9.79
CA GLU A 506 15.11 -15.91 10.68
C GLU A 506 14.38 -16.17 12.01
N GLN A 507 13.68 -15.17 12.55
CA GLN A 507 12.86 -15.37 13.75
C GLN A 507 11.63 -16.24 13.47
N THR A 508 10.97 -16.01 12.33
CA THR A 508 9.81 -16.81 11.88
C THR A 508 10.18 -18.27 11.65
N ALA A 509 11.36 -18.52 11.07
CA ALA A 509 11.88 -19.87 10.80
C ALA A 509 11.93 -20.78 12.04
N LYS A 510 12.03 -20.20 13.25
CA LYS A 510 12.08 -20.93 14.52
C LYS A 510 10.74 -21.53 14.95
N LYS A 511 9.64 -21.03 14.39
CA LYS A 511 8.26 -21.34 14.85
C LYS A 511 7.38 -21.94 13.76
N ILE A 512 7.67 -21.64 12.49
CA ILE A 512 6.83 -22.02 11.36
C ILE A 512 7.05 -23.48 10.92
N ASP A 513 6.07 -24.06 10.22
CA ASP A 513 6.24 -25.36 9.55
C ASP A 513 7.29 -25.22 8.43
N PRO A 514 8.41 -25.98 8.47
CA PRO A 514 9.45 -25.95 7.43
C PRO A 514 8.95 -26.27 6.02
N ARG A 515 7.77 -26.90 5.87
CA ARG A 515 7.15 -27.20 4.58
C ARG A 515 6.52 -25.99 3.89
N THR A 516 6.32 -24.89 4.60
CA THR A 516 5.87 -23.63 4.00
C THR A 516 7.02 -22.99 3.21
N MET A 517 6.73 -22.13 2.24
CA MET A 517 7.78 -21.39 1.53
C MET A 517 8.19 -20.15 2.34
N PRO A 518 9.49 -19.80 2.43
CA PRO A 518 9.96 -18.61 3.15
C PRO A 518 9.70 -17.29 2.42
N MET A 519 9.03 -17.33 1.29
CA MET A 519 8.70 -16.17 0.48
C MET A 519 7.32 -16.35 -0.14
N ASP A 520 6.49 -15.32 0.01
CA ASP A 520 5.20 -15.18 -0.65
C ASP A 520 5.20 -13.99 -1.63
N ARG A 521 4.04 -13.68 -2.19
CA ARG A 521 3.86 -12.55 -3.11
C ARG A 521 4.21 -11.21 -2.46
N HIS A 522 3.90 -11.02 -1.17
CA HIS A 522 4.19 -9.80 -0.45
C HIS A 522 5.69 -9.62 -0.22
N ILE A 523 6.44 -10.67 0.15
CA ILE A 523 7.89 -10.57 0.33
C ILE A 523 8.56 -10.29 -1.01
N ALA A 524 8.18 -11.00 -2.07
CA ALA A 524 8.76 -10.78 -3.40
C ALA A 524 8.51 -9.34 -3.90
N ALA A 525 7.28 -8.85 -3.76
CA ALA A 525 6.93 -7.47 -4.12
C ALA A 525 7.66 -6.44 -3.23
N PHE A 526 7.76 -6.70 -1.92
CA PHE A 526 8.45 -5.81 -0.98
C PHE A 526 9.94 -5.69 -1.31
N ILE A 527 10.63 -6.81 -1.59
CA ILE A 527 12.02 -6.79 -2.06
C ILE A 527 12.12 -5.99 -3.36
N ALA A 528 11.23 -6.26 -4.32
CA ALA A 528 11.25 -5.58 -5.61
C ALA A 528 11.05 -4.04 -5.51
N CYS A 529 10.33 -3.56 -4.49
CA CYS A 529 10.06 -2.15 -4.25
C CYS A 529 11.05 -1.44 -3.31
N ARG A 530 11.73 -2.19 -2.42
CA ARG A 530 12.54 -1.61 -1.32
C ARG A 530 14.02 -1.91 -1.45
N PHE A 531 14.41 -2.75 -2.39
CA PHE A 531 15.80 -3.09 -2.62
C PHE A 531 16.33 -2.31 -3.81
N ASP A 532 17.31 -1.43 -3.56
CA ASP A 532 17.86 -0.51 -4.56
C ASP A 532 18.65 -1.19 -5.69
N PHE A 533 18.86 -2.51 -5.61
CA PHE A 533 19.60 -3.27 -6.61
C PHE A 533 18.65 -3.99 -7.57
N ASN A 534 19.04 -4.05 -8.84
CA ASN A 534 18.29 -4.77 -9.86
C ASN A 534 18.24 -6.27 -9.54
N VAL A 535 17.01 -6.78 -9.31
CA VAL A 535 16.70 -8.17 -9.00
C VAL A 535 15.79 -8.83 -10.04
N GLU A 536 15.62 -8.20 -11.22
CA GLU A 536 14.69 -8.65 -12.25
C GLU A 536 14.99 -10.07 -12.73
N ARG A 537 16.28 -10.43 -12.83
CA ARG A 537 16.72 -11.78 -13.20
C ARG A 537 16.26 -12.82 -12.17
N GLN A 538 16.39 -12.51 -10.89
CA GLN A 538 16.00 -13.39 -9.79
C GLN A 538 14.48 -13.49 -9.70
N ILE A 539 13.74 -12.39 -9.88
CA ILE A 539 12.27 -12.39 -9.94
C ILE A 539 11.78 -13.19 -11.15
N THR A 540 12.44 -13.08 -12.30
CA THR A 540 12.12 -13.89 -13.49
C THR A 540 12.29 -15.38 -13.19
N ALA A 541 13.42 -15.77 -12.59
CA ALA A 541 13.69 -17.16 -12.21
C ALA A 541 12.71 -17.69 -11.15
N LEU A 542 12.32 -16.86 -10.17
CA LEU A 542 11.32 -17.18 -9.13
C LEU A 542 9.95 -17.56 -9.73
N ASN A 543 9.64 -17.06 -10.92
CA ASN A 543 8.38 -17.28 -11.62
C ASN A 543 8.47 -18.30 -12.76
N ASP A 544 9.58 -19.05 -12.85
CA ASP A 544 9.74 -20.14 -13.81
C ASP A 544 8.73 -21.27 -13.54
N LYS A 545 8.30 -21.97 -14.60
CA LYS A 545 7.38 -23.11 -14.51
C LYS A 545 8.04 -24.33 -13.85
N SER A 546 9.36 -24.44 -13.93
CA SER A 546 10.15 -25.46 -13.26
C SER A 546 10.29 -25.12 -11.79
N SER A 547 9.80 -26.00 -10.91
CA SER A 547 9.94 -25.88 -9.46
C SER A 547 11.41 -25.73 -9.03
N GLN A 548 12.36 -26.33 -9.76
CA GLN A 548 13.79 -26.19 -9.47
C GLN A 548 14.30 -24.77 -9.71
N ASN A 549 13.92 -24.18 -10.85
CA ASN A 549 14.32 -22.81 -11.19
C ASN A 549 13.66 -21.79 -10.26
N GLN A 550 12.40 -22.03 -9.88
CA GLN A 550 11.71 -21.22 -8.88
C GLN A 550 12.45 -21.22 -7.52
N LEU A 551 12.86 -22.41 -7.03
CA LEU A 551 13.61 -22.53 -5.78
C LEU A 551 14.99 -21.86 -5.86
N LEU A 552 15.68 -22.01 -6.98
CA LEU A 552 16.96 -21.34 -7.22
C LEU A 552 16.80 -19.83 -7.33
N GLY A 553 15.74 -19.34 -7.98
CA GLY A 553 15.39 -17.92 -8.06
C GLY A 553 15.11 -17.33 -6.68
N MET A 554 14.35 -18.04 -5.84
CA MET A 554 14.09 -17.66 -4.45
C MET A 554 15.38 -17.59 -3.62
N LEU A 555 16.21 -18.64 -3.68
CA LEU A 555 17.48 -18.70 -2.96
C LEU A 555 18.43 -17.60 -3.43
N SER A 556 18.50 -17.37 -4.74
CA SER A 556 19.31 -16.30 -5.35
C SER A 556 18.83 -14.92 -4.91
N LEU A 557 17.50 -14.69 -4.85
CA LEU A 557 16.93 -13.43 -4.42
C LEU A 557 17.27 -13.13 -2.95
N LEU A 558 16.96 -14.07 -2.05
CA LEU A 558 17.26 -13.93 -0.62
C LEU A 558 18.77 -13.83 -0.37
N GLY A 559 19.58 -14.62 -1.09
CA GLY A 559 21.04 -14.56 -1.03
C GLY A 559 21.59 -13.22 -1.52
N THR A 560 21.01 -12.63 -2.57
CA THR A 560 21.41 -11.30 -3.04
C THR A 560 21.12 -10.22 -1.99
N VAL A 561 19.96 -10.30 -1.33
CA VAL A 561 19.63 -9.39 -0.22
C VAL A 561 20.62 -9.57 0.95
N GLN A 562 20.91 -10.81 1.34
CA GLN A 562 21.86 -11.10 2.42
C GLN A 562 23.26 -10.60 2.09
N TRP A 563 23.74 -10.83 0.86
CA TRP A 563 25.07 -10.40 0.43
C TRP A 563 25.24 -8.88 0.48
N ARG A 564 24.17 -8.12 0.15
CA ARG A 564 24.21 -6.66 0.13
C ARG A 564 23.99 -6.01 1.49
N LEU A 565 23.11 -6.57 2.31
CA LEU A 565 22.62 -5.92 3.54
C LEU A 565 22.95 -6.68 4.84
N GLY A 566 23.40 -7.92 4.73
CA GLY A 566 23.55 -8.83 5.87
C GLY A 566 22.21 -9.35 6.41
N PRO A 567 22.22 -9.98 7.59
CA PRO A 567 23.39 -10.35 8.38
C PRO A 567 24.18 -11.51 7.74
N GLU A 568 25.43 -11.71 8.16
CA GLU A 568 26.34 -12.71 7.57
C GLU A 568 25.87 -14.17 7.72
N SER A 569 25.06 -14.46 8.74
CA SER A 569 24.59 -15.82 9.04
C SER A 569 23.13 -15.84 9.46
N LEU A 570 22.34 -16.67 8.76
CA LEU A 570 20.90 -16.89 8.94
C LEU A 570 20.59 -18.41 8.95
N PRO A 571 21.00 -19.16 9.99
CA PRO A 571 20.92 -20.61 9.99
C PRO A 571 19.48 -21.14 9.98
N GLY A 572 18.53 -20.45 10.63
CA GLY A 572 17.11 -20.81 10.60
C GLY A 572 16.51 -20.66 9.21
N LEU A 573 16.73 -19.52 8.55
CA LEU A 573 16.26 -19.28 7.18
C LEU A 573 16.95 -20.19 6.17
N ALA A 574 18.26 -20.42 6.32
CA ALA A 574 18.99 -21.37 5.48
C ALA A 574 18.48 -22.80 5.66
N SER A 575 18.10 -23.19 6.88
CA SER A 575 17.46 -24.49 7.14
C SER A 575 16.07 -24.58 6.53
N TRP A 576 15.30 -23.50 6.59
CA TRP A 576 13.98 -23.41 5.97
C TRP A 576 14.08 -23.54 4.45
N MET A 577 15.01 -22.83 3.80
CA MET A 577 15.31 -23.02 2.38
C MET A 577 15.83 -24.43 2.08
N GLY A 578 16.74 -24.95 2.92
CA GLY A 578 17.34 -26.28 2.81
C GLY A 578 16.32 -27.41 2.71
N ALA A 579 15.21 -27.31 3.45
CA ALA A 579 14.12 -28.28 3.43
C ALA A 579 13.47 -28.43 2.04
N HIS A 580 13.55 -27.40 1.20
CA HIS A 580 12.95 -27.37 -0.14
C HIS A 580 13.91 -27.72 -1.26
N LEU A 581 15.21 -27.87 -1.01
CA LEU A 581 16.22 -28.05 -2.06
C LEU A 581 16.30 -29.50 -2.60
N GLY A 582 15.52 -30.43 -2.04
CA GLY A 582 15.45 -31.83 -2.49
C GLY A 582 15.22 -32.03 -3.99
N PRO A 583 14.23 -31.36 -4.63
CA PRO A 583 14.01 -31.43 -6.07
C PRO A 583 15.18 -30.90 -6.91
N VAL A 584 15.97 -29.97 -6.38
CA VAL A 584 17.16 -29.42 -7.07
C VAL A 584 18.30 -30.44 -7.03
N VAL A 585 18.50 -31.11 -5.90
CA VAL A 585 19.46 -32.23 -5.79
C VAL A 585 19.00 -33.39 -6.66
N GLY A 586 17.72 -33.73 -6.64
CA GLY A 586 17.13 -34.79 -7.45
C GLY A 586 17.23 -34.58 -8.95
N ALA A 587 17.50 -33.34 -9.40
CA ALA A 587 17.72 -32.99 -10.80
C ALA A 587 18.97 -33.65 -11.39
N PHE A 588 20.00 -33.90 -10.56
CA PHE A 588 21.25 -34.50 -11.01
C PHE A 588 21.05 -35.98 -11.36
N HIS A 589 21.51 -36.38 -12.54
CA HIS A 589 21.47 -37.75 -13.02
C HIS A 589 22.39 -38.65 -12.18
N SER A 590 23.61 -38.21 -11.87
CA SER A 590 24.59 -38.97 -11.10
C SER A 590 24.12 -39.25 -9.67
N ARG A 591 24.02 -40.55 -9.34
CA ARG A 591 23.69 -41.01 -7.97
C ARG A 591 24.81 -40.68 -6.97
N ALA A 592 26.06 -40.72 -7.41
CA ALA A 592 27.20 -40.37 -6.58
C ALA A 592 27.14 -38.88 -6.22
N ARG A 593 26.92 -38.02 -7.22
CA ARG A 593 26.82 -36.58 -7.01
C ARG A 593 25.68 -36.20 -6.07
N ARG A 594 24.50 -36.81 -6.25
CA ARG A 594 23.37 -36.61 -5.33
C ARG A 594 23.72 -36.93 -3.88
N ARG A 595 24.37 -38.08 -3.64
CA ARG A 595 24.81 -38.47 -2.28
C ARG A 595 25.83 -37.50 -1.69
N ASP A 596 26.73 -36.96 -2.51
CA ASP A 596 27.72 -35.98 -2.04
C ASP A 596 27.05 -34.65 -1.68
N MET A 597 26.10 -34.18 -2.51
CA MET A 597 25.31 -32.98 -2.21
C MET A 597 24.45 -33.18 -0.96
N GLU A 598 23.80 -34.33 -0.79
CA GLU A 598 23.02 -34.66 0.42
C GLU A 598 23.88 -34.65 1.70
N LYS A 599 25.18 -34.96 1.61
CA LYS A 599 26.12 -34.90 2.73
C LYS A 599 26.61 -33.48 3.03
N GLU A 600 26.88 -32.67 2.00
CA GLU A 600 27.42 -31.31 2.17
C GLU A 600 26.33 -30.27 2.51
N LEU A 601 25.10 -30.44 2.00
CA LEU A 601 24.01 -29.49 2.22
C LEU A 601 23.77 -29.15 3.70
N PRO A 602 23.71 -30.12 4.64
CA PRO A 602 23.58 -29.82 6.07
C PRO A 602 24.72 -28.98 6.66
N ARG A 603 25.92 -29.02 6.07
CA ARG A 603 27.06 -28.18 6.49
C ARG A 603 26.85 -26.73 6.05
N LEU A 604 26.47 -26.52 4.79
CA LEU A 604 26.20 -25.19 4.24
C LEU A 604 24.95 -24.54 4.86
N VAL A 605 23.89 -25.32 5.09
CA VAL A 605 22.71 -24.86 5.81
C VAL A 605 23.06 -24.33 7.20
N ARG A 606 23.94 -25.03 7.93
CA ARG A 606 24.39 -24.60 9.27
C ARG A 606 25.26 -23.34 9.25
N SER A 607 25.91 -22.99 8.14
CA SER A 607 26.66 -21.73 8.05
C SER A 607 25.72 -20.52 8.00
N GLY A 608 24.49 -20.71 7.52
CA GLY A 608 23.52 -19.63 7.35
C GLY A 608 23.88 -18.65 6.24
N ASN A 609 24.82 -18.99 5.36
CA ASN A 609 25.24 -18.16 4.24
C ASN A 609 24.49 -18.59 2.96
N LEU A 610 23.39 -17.89 2.66
CA LEU A 610 22.56 -18.17 1.48
C LEU A 610 23.30 -17.96 0.15
N PRO A 611 24.17 -16.93 -0.01
CA PRO A 611 25.04 -16.83 -1.19
C PRO A 611 25.93 -18.05 -1.42
N GLU A 612 26.58 -18.57 -0.37
CA GLU A 612 27.43 -19.76 -0.44
C GLU A 612 26.60 -20.99 -0.79
N LEU A 613 25.43 -21.15 -0.15
CA LEU A 613 24.48 -22.22 -0.44
C LEU A 613 24.01 -22.16 -1.91
N PHE A 614 23.70 -20.97 -2.42
CA PHE A 614 23.31 -20.77 -3.81
C PHE A 614 24.44 -21.15 -4.77
N ALA A 615 25.65 -20.63 -4.55
CA ALA A 615 26.80 -20.89 -5.41
C ALA A 615 27.18 -22.38 -5.47
N TYR A 616 27.00 -23.12 -4.37
CA TYR A 616 27.23 -24.55 -4.34
C TYR A 616 26.22 -25.34 -5.18
N ILE A 617 24.94 -24.96 -5.11
CA ILE A 617 23.85 -25.69 -5.78
C ILE A 617 23.75 -25.30 -7.26
N ASP A 618 23.92 -24.02 -7.59
CA ASP A 618 23.81 -23.50 -8.96
C ASP A 618 25.17 -23.43 -9.67
N ASN A 619 25.93 -24.54 -9.62
CA ASN A 619 27.19 -24.66 -10.35
C ASN A 619 26.95 -25.15 -11.78
N HIS A 620 27.03 -24.25 -12.75
CA HIS A 620 26.82 -24.55 -14.17
C HIS A 620 27.80 -25.60 -14.74
N GLU A 621 29.05 -25.59 -14.31
CA GLU A 621 30.06 -26.54 -14.81
C GLU A 621 29.77 -27.96 -14.31
N GLU A 622 29.37 -28.09 -13.04
CA GLU A 622 28.99 -29.38 -12.46
C GLU A 622 27.70 -29.92 -13.09
N LYS A 623 26.69 -29.07 -13.32
CA LYS A 623 25.46 -29.45 -14.03
C LYS A 623 25.76 -29.93 -15.45
N ARG A 624 26.64 -29.24 -16.17
CA ARG A 624 27.06 -29.66 -17.53
C ARG A 624 27.81 -30.99 -17.51
N ARG A 625 28.74 -31.18 -16.57
CA ARG A 625 29.45 -32.45 -16.41
C ARG A 625 28.53 -33.62 -16.09
N ASP A 626 27.50 -33.39 -15.28
CA ASP A 626 26.50 -34.41 -14.96
C ASP A 626 25.67 -34.80 -16.20
N GLU A 627 25.25 -33.82 -17.01
CA GLU A 627 24.52 -34.06 -18.27
C GLU A 627 25.40 -34.80 -19.29
N ASP A 628 26.64 -34.35 -19.51
CA ASP A 628 27.58 -34.99 -20.43
C ASP A 628 27.88 -36.44 -20.00
N GLY A 629 28.07 -36.66 -18.68
CA GLY A 629 28.26 -37.99 -18.11
C GLY A 629 27.03 -38.90 -18.24
N TYR A 630 25.83 -38.34 -18.11
CA TYR A 630 24.58 -39.08 -18.32
C TYR A 630 24.42 -39.49 -19.79
N MET A 631 24.73 -38.59 -20.72
CA MET A 631 24.70 -38.87 -22.16
C MET A 631 25.69 -39.97 -22.54
N LEU A 632 26.91 -39.92 -21.98
CA LEU A 632 27.92 -40.99 -22.15
C LEU A 632 27.40 -42.33 -21.62
N ALA A 633 26.88 -42.36 -20.39
CA ALA A 633 26.38 -43.58 -19.77
C ALA A 633 25.19 -44.20 -20.54
N ARG A 634 24.33 -43.38 -21.14
CA ARG A 634 23.26 -43.87 -22.03
C ARG A 634 23.79 -44.49 -23.31
N ALA A 635 24.82 -43.91 -23.92
CA ALA A 635 25.45 -44.45 -25.11
C ALA A 635 26.14 -45.79 -24.81
N GLU A 636 26.88 -45.87 -23.70
CA GLU A 636 27.51 -47.11 -23.23
C GLU A 636 26.49 -48.21 -22.93
N TYR A 637 25.39 -47.86 -22.26
CA TYR A 637 24.30 -48.80 -21.99
C TYR A 637 23.65 -49.32 -23.28
N ALA A 638 23.39 -48.44 -24.25
CA ALA A 638 22.82 -48.83 -25.54
C ALA A 638 23.76 -49.78 -26.31
N ALA A 639 25.06 -49.46 -26.36
CA ALA A 639 26.07 -50.33 -26.98
C ALA A 639 26.15 -51.69 -26.29
N SER A 640 26.21 -51.70 -24.95
CA SER A 640 26.26 -52.94 -24.15
C SER A 640 24.99 -53.78 -24.30
N SER A 641 23.82 -53.14 -24.38
CA SER A 641 22.54 -53.82 -24.58
C SER A 641 22.42 -54.41 -25.98
N GLN A 642 22.98 -53.74 -27.00
CA GLN A 642 23.05 -54.29 -28.35
C GLN A 642 23.97 -55.52 -28.39
N GLU A 643 25.17 -55.42 -27.79
CA GLU A 643 26.10 -56.54 -27.70
C GLU A 643 25.49 -57.74 -26.94
N ALA A 644 24.80 -57.49 -25.83
CA ALA A 644 24.09 -58.53 -25.09
C ALA A 644 23.02 -59.22 -25.96
N GLY A 645 22.23 -58.44 -26.72
CA GLY A 645 21.24 -58.98 -27.65
C GLY A 645 21.85 -59.77 -28.82
N GLU A 646 22.99 -59.33 -29.35
CA GLU A 646 23.76 -60.07 -30.37
C GLU A 646 24.32 -61.38 -29.80
N ILE A 647 24.75 -61.39 -28.54
CA ILE A 647 25.19 -62.61 -27.85
C ILE A 647 24.01 -63.57 -27.64
N GLU A 648 22.84 -63.09 -27.21
CA GLU A 648 21.69 -63.95 -26.98
C GLU A 648 21.10 -64.53 -28.28
N SER A 649 20.96 -63.70 -29.31
CA SER A 649 20.42 -64.10 -30.63
C SER A 649 21.43 -64.85 -31.51
N GLY A 650 22.73 -64.63 -31.31
CA GLY A 650 23.81 -65.26 -32.07
C GLY A 650 24.14 -66.69 -31.64
N SER A 651 23.39 -67.29 -30.70
CA SER A 651 23.67 -68.65 -30.20
C SER A 651 23.55 -69.71 -31.30
N GLU A 652 22.51 -69.69 -32.13
CA GLU A 652 22.36 -70.65 -33.23
C GLU A 652 23.44 -70.49 -34.30
N ARG A 653 23.76 -69.25 -34.67
CA ARG A 653 24.75 -68.95 -35.72
C ARG A 653 26.16 -69.32 -35.28
N ARG A 654 26.49 -69.09 -34.00
CA ARG A 654 27.77 -69.52 -33.40
C ARG A 654 27.83 -71.03 -33.21
N ASN A 655 26.73 -71.70 -32.87
CA ASN A 655 26.70 -73.16 -32.79
C ASN A 655 26.97 -73.79 -34.16
N GLN A 656 26.31 -73.31 -35.23
CA GLN A 656 26.58 -73.78 -36.60
C GLN A 656 28.02 -73.51 -37.07
N GLN A 657 28.61 -72.35 -36.73
CA GLN A 657 30.01 -72.07 -37.02
C GLN A 657 30.96 -72.97 -36.21
N ALA A 658 30.68 -73.21 -34.94
CA ALA A 658 31.45 -74.12 -34.09
C ALA A 658 31.40 -75.55 -34.63
N THR A 659 30.25 -76.04 -35.10
CA THR A 659 30.15 -77.37 -35.75
C THR A 659 30.96 -77.42 -37.03
N ARG A 660 30.94 -76.36 -37.86
CA ARG A 660 31.76 -76.28 -39.08
C ARG A 660 33.26 -76.30 -38.78
N TYR A 661 33.71 -75.50 -37.82
CA TYR A 661 35.11 -75.50 -37.39
C TYR A 661 35.52 -76.84 -36.77
N GLY A 662 34.64 -77.46 -35.99
CA GLY A 662 34.83 -78.81 -35.45
C GLY A 662 34.98 -79.86 -36.56
N HIS A 663 34.15 -79.80 -37.60
CA HIS A 663 34.26 -80.69 -38.76
C HIS A 663 35.55 -80.46 -39.56
N GLN A 664 35.99 -79.21 -39.74
CA GLN A 664 37.25 -78.90 -40.41
C GLN A 664 38.46 -79.39 -39.60
N ALA A 665 38.48 -79.17 -38.28
CA ALA A 665 39.53 -79.65 -37.40
C ALA A 665 39.61 -81.19 -37.38
N ALA A 666 38.46 -81.87 -37.29
CA ALA A 666 38.39 -83.33 -37.36
C ALA A 666 38.87 -83.86 -38.72
N GLY A 667 38.57 -83.16 -39.82
CA GLY A 667 39.06 -83.47 -41.16
C GLY A 667 40.58 -83.38 -41.27
N VAL A 668 41.18 -82.30 -40.76
CA VAL A 668 42.64 -82.11 -40.77
C VAL A 668 43.34 -83.17 -39.92
N ILE A 669 42.82 -83.47 -38.73
CA ILE A 669 43.38 -84.52 -37.85
C ILE A 669 43.28 -85.89 -38.51
N SER A 670 42.14 -86.21 -39.15
CA SER A 670 41.96 -87.47 -39.87
C SER A 670 42.90 -87.59 -41.06
N MET A 671 43.16 -86.49 -41.78
CA MET A 671 44.08 -86.46 -42.90
C MET A 671 45.54 -86.63 -42.45
N MET A 672 45.94 -86.03 -41.33
CA MET A 672 47.25 -86.26 -40.72
C MET A 672 47.41 -87.72 -40.27
N LEU A 673 46.40 -88.30 -39.62
CA LEU A 673 46.43 -89.71 -39.22
C LEU A 673 46.52 -90.64 -40.44
N ALA A 674 45.76 -90.36 -41.50
CA ALA A 674 45.82 -91.11 -42.75
C ALA A 674 47.21 -91.02 -43.41
N LEU A 675 47.84 -89.83 -43.42
CA LEU A 675 49.20 -89.65 -43.92
C LEU A 675 50.23 -90.41 -43.08
N ILE A 676 50.09 -90.43 -41.76
CA ILE A 676 50.96 -91.21 -40.86
C ILE A 676 50.81 -92.71 -41.15
N VAL A 677 49.58 -93.21 -41.25
CA VAL A 677 49.30 -94.62 -41.57
C VAL A 677 49.83 -95.00 -42.95
N LEU A 678 49.64 -94.13 -43.96
CA LEU A 678 50.16 -94.35 -45.31
C LEU A 678 51.70 -94.36 -45.33
N SER A 679 52.33 -93.48 -44.56
CA SER A 679 53.78 -93.43 -44.40
C SER A 679 54.32 -94.71 -43.75
N ILE A 680 53.62 -95.23 -42.73
CA ILE A 680 53.95 -96.50 -42.08
C ILE A 680 53.80 -97.67 -43.07
N LEU A 681 52.70 -97.71 -43.83
CA LEU A 681 52.46 -98.75 -44.85
C LEU A 681 53.48 -98.69 -46.00
N LEU A 682 53.91 -97.50 -46.42
CA LEU A 682 54.98 -97.33 -47.41
C LEU A 682 56.33 -97.80 -46.86
N MET A 683 56.67 -97.50 -45.59
CA MET A 683 57.88 -98.04 -44.97
C MET A 683 57.87 -99.57 -44.89
N ILE A 684 56.71 -100.19 -44.60
CA ILE A 684 56.56 -101.66 -44.56
C ILE A 684 56.69 -102.31 -45.95
N ARG A 685 56.52 -101.55 -47.05
CA ARG A 685 56.60 -102.08 -48.42
C ARG A 685 58.00 -101.95 -49.04
N PHE A 686 58.87 -101.13 -48.44
CA PHE A 686 60.24 -100.86 -48.90
C PHE A 686 61.33 -101.51 -48.02
N PHE A 687 60.93 -102.14 -46.91
CA PHE A 687 61.70 -103.14 -46.16
C PHE A 687 61.12 -104.52 -46.40
#